data_AF-A0A0G4MCH1-F1
#
_entry.id   AF-A0A0G4MCH1-F1
#
_cell.length_a   1.000
_cell.length_b   1.000
_cell.length_c   1.000
_cell.angle_alpha   90.00
_cell.angle_beta   90.00
_cell.angle_gamma   90.00
#
_symmetry.space_group_name_H-M   'P 1'
#
loop_
_entity.id
_entity.type
_entity.pdbx_description
1 polymer ?
#
loop_
_entity_poly.entity_id
_entity_poly.type
_entity_poly.pdbx_seq_one_letter_code
_entity_poly.pdbx_strand_id
1 'polypeptide(L)'
;MSYSWVGAPTEFNGTNPDTGGDSVTENLNQWYQSGDQAYILVSACMVLMMIPGIAFLYSGLARRKSALSQLWVAMMTFSVCVFQWYFWGYTLAFSETATNGFIGNLRHFGLKNTLGQPSPGSPLVPALLYSFYQMMFLAVTAALTAGATAERGRVIPCMVFIFFWATLVYCPLACWVWNVNGWAFNYGVLDYAGGGPVEIGSGMSALAYSWVLGRRNEKMMLNFRPHNISLITLGTVFLWFGWLGFNGGSAFGANLRAVMASWNSCLTAMFAAMTWCLLDYRLAKKWSLVGWCSGTISGLVAATPCSGFIPPWASIILGVVAGVACNFGTKVKFILKIDDSLDVFAEHGIGGIVGLIFNAFFATEYIIGLDGVNNGIQGGWIDGNWKQMYIQIAFIVAASAYSFVVSALIAKAIDMVPGLKLRASEEAELLGMDDDQHGEFSYDYVEVRRDFLAWTPHQTEPAGEGVRFVPQHGIEEHQVMADRNSNPSSPEPEVKAAPADSEAETKSEKTAAPIMSYSWVGAPTEFNGTNPDTGGDSATENLNQWYQSGDQAYILVSACMVLMMIPGIAFLYSGLARRKSALSQLWVAMMTFSVCVFQWYFWGYTLAFSETATNGFIGNLRHFGLKNTLGQPSPGSPLVPALLYSFYQMMFLAVTAALTAGATAERGRVIPCMVFIFFWATLVYCPLACWVWNVNGWAFNYGVLDYAGGGPVEIGSGMSALAYSWVLGRRNEKMMLNFRPHNISLITLGTVFLWFGWLGFNGGSAFGANLRAVMASWNSCLTAMFAAMTWCLLDYRLAKKWSLVGWCSGTISGLVAATPCSGFIPPWASIILGVVAGVACNFGTKVKFILKIDDSLDVFAEHGIGGIVGLIFNAFFATEYIIGLDGVNNGIQGGWIDGNWKQMYIQIAFIVAASAYSFVVSALIAKAIDMVPGLKLRASEEAELLGMDDDQHGEFSYDYVEVRRDFLAWTPHQTEPAGEGVRFVPQHGIEEHQVMADRNSNPSSPEPEVKAAPADSEAETKSEKTAAV
;
A
#
# COMPACT_ATOMS: atom_id res chain seq x y z
N MET A 1 -37.05 -20.35 -4.79
CA MET A 1 -36.52 -19.48 -3.72
C MET A 1 -36.79 -18.05 -4.14
N SER A 2 -37.91 -17.46 -3.70
CA SER A 2 -38.18 -16.03 -3.83
C SER A 2 -37.97 -15.39 -2.46
N TYR A 3 -37.25 -14.27 -2.38
CA TYR A 3 -37.14 -13.50 -1.14
C TYR A 3 -38.53 -13.00 -0.72
N SER A 4 -39.05 -13.49 0.41
CA SER A 4 -40.37 -13.10 0.93
C SER A 4 -40.35 -11.83 1.76
N TRP A 5 -39.16 -11.26 2.02
CA TRP A 5 -38.97 -10.06 2.81
C TRP A 5 -38.00 -9.10 2.12
N VAL A 6 -38.49 -7.90 1.80
CA VAL A 6 -37.71 -6.76 1.29
C VAL A 6 -38.22 -5.56 2.09
N GLY A 7 -37.47 -5.15 3.11
CA GLY A 7 -37.85 -4.07 4.01
C GLY A 7 -36.64 -3.36 4.60
N ALA A 8 -36.86 -2.17 5.15
CA ALA A 8 -35.84 -1.49 5.96
C ALA A 8 -35.50 -2.35 7.18
N PRO A 9 -34.29 -2.23 7.73
CA PRO A 9 -33.95 -2.96 8.94
C PRO A 9 -34.91 -2.60 10.09
N THR A 10 -35.05 -3.51 11.04
CA THR A 10 -35.88 -3.36 12.23
C THR A 10 -35.05 -3.52 13.49
N GLU A 11 -35.51 -2.97 14.61
CA GLU A 11 -34.80 -3.12 15.88
C GLU A 11 -34.74 -4.59 16.29
N PHE A 12 -33.56 -5.00 16.76
CA PHE A 12 -33.34 -6.35 17.28
C PHE A 12 -34.26 -6.61 18.48
N ASN A 13 -35.09 -7.65 18.40
CA ASN A 13 -36.18 -7.91 19.34
C ASN A 13 -35.79 -8.81 20.54
N GLY A 14 -34.54 -9.29 20.60
CA GLY A 14 -34.03 -10.10 21.71
C GLY A 14 -34.61 -11.50 21.84
N THR A 15 -35.24 -12.06 20.79
CA THR A 15 -35.98 -13.34 20.87
C THR A 15 -35.13 -14.57 21.19
N ASN A 16 -33.85 -14.59 20.82
CA ASN A 16 -32.94 -15.70 21.16
C ASN A 16 -31.52 -15.20 21.50
N PRO A 17 -31.06 -15.35 22.76
CA PRO A 17 -29.75 -14.85 23.21
C PRO A 17 -28.56 -15.73 22.77
N ASP A 18 -28.79 -16.89 22.16
CA ASP A 18 -27.75 -17.79 21.67
C ASP A 18 -27.46 -17.61 20.16
N THR A 19 -28.50 -17.42 19.35
CA THR A 19 -28.33 -17.35 17.87
C THR A 19 -28.92 -16.09 17.23
N GLY A 20 -29.58 -15.23 18.00
CA GLY A 20 -30.26 -14.04 17.50
C GLY A 20 -31.62 -14.29 16.83
N GLY A 21 -32.05 -15.54 16.72
CA GLY A 21 -33.34 -15.97 16.20
C GLY A 21 -33.24 -17.35 15.55
N ASP A 22 -34.33 -17.83 14.96
CA ASP A 22 -34.36 -19.06 14.16
C ASP A 22 -34.41 -18.71 12.66
N SER A 23 -33.31 -18.96 11.95
CA SER A 23 -33.19 -18.66 10.51
C SER A 23 -34.16 -19.44 9.61
N VAL A 24 -34.82 -20.49 10.12
CA VAL A 24 -35.84 -21.25 9.37
C VAL A 24 -37.17 -20.51 9.36
N THR A 25 -37.44 -19.69 10.38
CA THR A 25 -38.72 -19.00 10.58
C THR A 25 -38.60 -17.48 10.49
N GLU A 26 -37.40 -16.92 10.65
CA GLU A 26 -37.13 -15.49 10.68
C GLU A 26 -35.96 -15.10 9.76
N ASN A 27 -36.06 -13.93 9.12
CA ASN A 27 -34.93 -13.36 8.38
C ASN A 27 -34.00 -12.63 9.36
N LEU A 28 -32.91 -13.27 9.80
CA LEU A 28 -31.96 -12.65 10.74
C LEU A 28 -31.22 -11.42 10.19
N ASN A 29 -31.23 -11.19 8.86
CA ASN A 29 -30.64 -9.99 8.28
C ASN A 29 -31.54 -8.76 8.45
N GLN A 30 -32.81 -8.93 8.84
CA GLN A 30 -33.72 -7.81 9.05
C GLN A 30 -33.24 -6.85 10.15
N TRP A 31 -32.30 -7.26 11.01
CA TRP A 31 -31.79 -6.43 12.11
C TRP A 31 -30.69 -5.45 11.70
N TYR A 32 -30.10 -5.60 10.52
CA TYR A 32 -28.84 -4.94 10.16
C TYR A 32 -28.93 -4.21 8.83
N GLN A 33 -28.20 -3.11 8.72
CA GLN A 33 -28.01 -2.42 7.44
C GLN A 33 -27.08 -3.24 6.55
N SER A 34 -27.53 -3.54 5.33
CA SER A 34 -26.73 -4.32 4.37
C SER A 34 -25.43 -3.63 3.96
N GLY A 35 -25.41 -2.28 3.92
CA GLY A 35 -24.21 -1.50 3.65
C GLY A 35 -23.13 -1.65 4.72
N ASP A 36 -23.51 -1.66 5.99
CA ASP A 36 -22.59 -1.88 7.11
C ASP A 36 -22.01 -3.29 7.07
N GLN A 37 -22.86 -4.31 6.86
CA GLN A 37 -22.40 -5.69 6.71
C GLN A 37 -21.44 -5.86 5.52
N ALA A 38 -21.77 -5.27 4.37
CA ALA A 38 -20.94 -5.33 3.17
C ALA A 38 -19.59 -4.64 3.40
N TYR A 39 -19.58 -3.46 4.04
CA TYR A 39 -18.36 -2.75 4.35
C TYR A 39 -17.46 -3.55 5.29
N ILE A 40 -18.00 -4.14 6.36
CA ILE A 40 -17.19 -4.94 7.30
C ILE A 40 -16.70 -6.26 6.69
N LEU A 41 -17.48 -6.89 5.80
CA LEU A 41 -17.02 -8.04 5.02
C LEU A 41 -15.83 -7.68 4.12
N VAL A 42 -15.94 -6.58 3.37
CA VAL A 42 -14.85 -6.11 2.51
C VAL A 42 -13.64 -5.69 3.36
N SER A 43 -13.87 -5.04 4.50
CA SER A 43 -12.82 -4.65 5.45
C SER A 43 -12.09 -5.88 6.00
N ALA A 44 -12.79 -6.96 6.33
CA ALA A 44 -12.16 -8.23 6.73
C ALA A 44 -11.26 -8.80 5.61
N CYS A 45 -11.71 -8.75 4.35
CA CYS A 45 -10.91 -9.16 3.19
C CYS A 45 -9.70 -8.24 2.96
N MET A 46 -9.83 -6.94 3.24
CA MET A 46 -8.71 -6.00 3.20
C MET A 46 -7.70 -6.31 4.31
N VAL A 47 -8.14 -6.59 5.54
CA VAL A 47 -7.25 -7.02 6.62
C VAL A 47 -6.57 -8.35 6.29
N LEU A 48 -7.27 -9.28 5.65
CA LEU A 48 -6.65 -10.52 5.15
C LEU A 48 -5.46 -10.23 4.23
N MET A 49 -5.53 -9.21 3.37
CA MET A 49 -4.41 -8.81 2.49
C MET A 49 -3.18 -8.32 3.26
N MET A 50 -3.31 -7.90 4.53
CA MET A 50 -2.17 -7.55 5.37
C MET A 50 -1.27 -8.75 5.65
N ILE A 51 -1.81 -9.97 5.69
CA ILE A 51 -1.05 -11.21 5.96
C ILE A 51 -0.01 -11.47 4.85
N PRO A 52 -0.38 -11.58 3.55
CA PRO A 52 0.61 -11.65 2.48
C PRO A 52 1.43 -10.34 2.39
N GLY A 53 0.88 -9.19 2.81
CA GLY A 53 1.65 -7.96 2.96
C GLY A 53 2.85 -8.10 3.91
N ILE A 54 2.63 -8.65 5.11
CA ILE A 54 3.68 -8.97 6.09
C ILE A 54 4.65 -10.00 5.50
N ALA A 55 4.12 -11.03 4.81
CA ALA A 55 4.94 -12.05 4.17
C ALA A 55 5.93 -11.45 3.15
N PHE A 56 5.46 -10.56 2.26
CA PHE A 56 6.32 -9.87 1.30
C PHE A 56 7.27 -8.87 1.95
N LEU A 57 6.82 -8.14 2.97
CA LEU A 57 7.65 -7.21 3.73
C LEU A 57 8.82 -7.94 4.39
N TYR A 58 8.53 -8.99 5.15
CA TYR A 58 9.53 -9.77 5.87
C TYR A 58 10.43 -10.57 4.93
N SER A 59 9.88 -11.13 3.86
CA SER A 59 10.69 -11.74 2.81
C SER A 59 11.67 -10.72 2.24
N GLY A 60 11.21 -9.54 1.82
CA GLY A 60 12.04 -8.46 1.26
C GLY A 60 13.14 -7.96 2.19
N LEU A 61 12.84 -7.85 3.48
CA LEU A 61 13.80 -7.47 4.54
C LEU A 61 14.79 -8.58 4.88
N ALA A 62 14.39 -9.85 4.78
CA ALA A 62 15.26 -10.99 4.99
C ALA A 62 16.34 -11.09 3.92
N ARG A 63 17.41 -11.83 4.21
CA ARG A 63 18.43 -12.14 3.22
C ARG A 63 17.85 -13.14 2.24
N ARG A 64 18.38 -13.12 1.02
CA ARG A 64 17.92 -14.00 -0.08
C ARG A 64 17.81 -15.48 0.31
N LYS A 65 18.69 -15.97 1.18
CA LYS A 65 18.76 -17.37 1.62
C LYS A 65 17.70 -17.81 2.66
N SER A 66 16.89 -16.87 3.16
CA SER A 66 15.78 -17.16 4.07
C SER A 66 14.48 -16.46 3.65
N ALA A 67 14.42 -15.99 2.40
CA ALA A 67 13.32 -15.17 1.90
C ALA A 67 12.05 -16.00 1.71
N LEU A 68 12.15 -17.26 1.29
CA LEU A 68 11.02 -18.16 1.18
C LEU A 68 10.49 -18.55 2.56
N SER A 69 11.39 -18.82 3.50
CA SER A 69 11.05 -19.21 4.87
C SER A 69 10.20 -18.15 5.56
N GLN A 70 10.52 -16.86 5.40
CA GLN A 70 9.67 -15.78 5.95
C GLN A 70 8.28 -15.71 5.32
N LEU A 71 8.19 -15.94 4.00
CA LEU A 71 6.90 -16.00 3.33
C LEU A 71 6.06 -17.18 3.86
N TRP A 72 6.68 -18.35 3.96
CA TRP A 72 6.02 -19.56 4.45
C TRP A 72 5.55 -19.43 5.89
N VAL A 73 6.40 -18.91 6.79
CA VAL A 73 6.07 -18.73 8.21
C VAL A 73 4.87 -17.81 8.37
N ALA A 74 4.83 -16.66 7.68
CA ALA A 74 3.70 -15.74 7.75
C ALA A 74 2.38 -16.39 7.26
N MET A 75 2.40 -17.13 6.14
CA MET A 75 1.21 -17.77 5.58
C MET A 75 0.73 -18.96 6.41
N MET A 76 1.65 -19.74 6.99
CA MET A 76 1.27 -20.87 7.85
C MET A 76 0.77 -20.41 9.22
N THR A 77 1.29 -19.30 9.74
CA THR A 77 0.73 -18.64 10.93
C THR A 77 -0.75 -18.31 10.73
N PHE A 78 -1.16 -17.84 9.56
CA PHE A 78 -2.58 -17.62 9.27
C PHE A 78 -3.41 -18.91 9.40
N SER A 79 -2.93 -20.02 8.83
CA SER A 79 -3.63 -21.32 8.93
C SER A 79 -3.80 -21.77 10.38
N VAL A 80 -2.76 -21.61 11.21
CA VAL A 80 -2.82 -21.92 12.65
C VAL A 80 -3.81 -21.01 13.38
N CYS A 81 -3.82 -19.71 13.07
CA CYS A 81 -4.73 -18.75 13.69
C CYS A 81 -6.20 -18.99 13.32
N VAL A 82 -6.50 -19.33 12.07
CA VAL A 82 -7.88 -19.67 11.66
C VAL A 82 -8.38 -20.88 12.45
N PHE A 83 -7.56 -21.93 12.57
CA PHE A 83 -7.91 -23.09 13.38
C PHE A 83 -8.07 -22.73 14.86
N GLN A 84 -7.12 -22.00 15.45
CA GLN A 84 -7.16 -21.61 16.86
C GLN A 84 -8.40 -20.75 17.16
N TRP A 85 -8.74 -19.81 16.27
CA TRP A 85 -9.88 -18.91 16.42
C TRP A 85 -11.21 -19.66 16.42
N TYR A 86 -11.39 -20.54 15.44
CA TYR A 86 -12.54 -21.44 15.34
C TYR A 86 -12.63 -22.36 16.57
N PHE A 87 -11.52 -22.97 16.97
CA PHE A 87 -11.48 -23.96 18.05
C PHE A 87 -11.92 -23.33 19.38
N TRP A 88 -11.22 -22.28 19.84
CA TRP A 88 -11.59 -21.59 21.08
C TRP A 88 -11.17 -20.11 21.15
N GLY A 89 -10.49 -19.55 20.15
CA GLY A 89 -9.96 -18.20 20.24
C GLY A 89 -11.07 -17.16 20.34
N TYR A 90 -12.12 -17.27 19.51
CA TYR A 90 -13.24 -16.33 19.57
C TYR A 90 -13.92 -16.32 20.94
N THR A 91 -14.20 -17.50 21.51
CA THR A 91 -14.90 -17.60 22.80
C THR A 91 -14.04 -17.09 23.96
N LEU A 92 -12.73 -17.32 23.93
CA LEU A 92 -11.81 -16.83 24.96
C LEU A 92 -11.56 -15.33 24.87
N ALA A 93 -11.73 -14.70 23.71
CA ALA A 93 -11.64 -13.25 23.57
C ALA A 93 -12.98 -12.55 23.86
N PHE A 94 -14.08 -13.06 23.30
CA PHE A 94 -15.31 -12.29 23.11
C PHE A 94 -16.58 -12.87 23.74
N SER A 95 -16.50 -13.96 24.50
CA SER A 95 -17.67 -14.47 25.22
C SER A 95 -18.20 -13.43 26.22
N GLU A 96 -19.41 -12.96 25.97
CA GLU A 96 -20.12 -11.93 26.75
C GLU A 96 -20.62 -12.44 28.12
N THR A 97 -20.58 -13.75 28.36
CA THR A 97 -20.99 -14.35 29.65
C THR A 97 -19.85 -14.49 30.65
N ALA A 98 -18.62 -14.18 30.26
CA ALA A 98 -17.48 -14.25 31.16
C ALA A 98 -17.41 -13.00 32.03
N THR A 99 -17.44 -13.17 33.36
CA THR A 99 -17.49 -12.06 34.33
C THR A 99 -16.16 -11.79 35.04
N ASN A 100 -15.11 -12.58 34.77
CA ASN A 100 -13.81 -12.43 35.43
C ASN A 100 -12.98 -11.24 34.91
N GLY A 101 -13.39 -10.64 33.78
CA GLY A 101 -12.74 -9.50 33.15
C GLY A 101 -11.33 -9.71 32.61
N PHE A 102 -10.81 -10.94 32.63
CA PHE A 102 -9.46 -11.30 32.22
C PHE A 102 -9.43 -12.19 30.95
N ILE A 103 -10.30 -13.21 30.89
CA ILE A 103 -10.42 -14.11 29.74
C ILE A 103 -11.87 -14.61 29.61
N GLY A 104 -12.32 -14.86 28.39
CA GLY A 104 -13.61 -15.46 28.06
C GLY A 104 -13.79 -16.89 28.59
N ASN A 105 -15.00 -17.41 28.48
CA ASN A 105 -15.32 -18.81 28.78
C ASN A 105 -15.54 -19.61 27.47
N LEU A 106 -16.05 -20.84 27.53
CA LEU A 106 -16.21 -21.72 26.36
C LEU A 106 -17.61 -21.70 25.73
N ARG A 107 -18.43 -20.66 25.95
CA ARG A 107 -19.79 -20.54 25.38
C ARG A 107 -19.83 -20.71 23.86
N HIS A 108 -18.84 -20.15 23.16
CA HIS A 108 -18.72 -20.17 21.70
C HIS A 108 -17.62 -21.11 21.19
N PHE A 109 -17.32 -22.20 21.91
CA PHE A 109 -16.39 -23.22 21.43
C PHE A 109 -16.83 -23.76 20.06
N GLY A 110 -15.91 -23.84 19.10
CA GLY A 110 -16.25 -24.23 17.71
C GLY A 110 -17.18 -23.23 17.01
N LEU A 111 -17.19 -21.95 17.40
CA LEU A 111 -18.16 -20.92 16.99
C LEU A 111 -19.63 -21.29 17.24
N LYS A 112 -19.90 -22.23 18.15
CA LYS A 112 -21.27 -22.54 18.59
C LYS A 112 -21.95 -21.26 19.10
N ASN A 113 -23.25 -21.13 18.88
CA ASN A 113 -24.03 -19.97 19.33
C ASN A 113 -23.46 -18.63 18.84
N THR A 114 -22.87 -18.59 17.63
CA THR A 114 -22.32 -17.37 17.01
C THR A 114 -23.00 -17.17 15.67
N LEU A 115 -24.10 -16.41 15.64
CA LEU A 115 -24.91 -16.23 14.43
C LEU A 115 -25.42 -14.78 14.30
N GLY A 116 -26.74 -14.58 14.38
CA GLY A 116 -27.42 -13.33 14.04
C GLY A 116 -27.65 -12.39 15.21
N GLN A 117 -27.21 -12.73 16.42
CA GLN A 117 -27.27 -11.82 17.56
C GLN A 117 -26.30 -10.64 17.39
N PRO A 118 -26.60 -9.46 17.96
CA PRO A 118 -25.69 -8.32 17.93
C PRO A 118 -24.30 -8.70 18.45
N SER A 119 -23.26 -8.17 17.81
CA SER A 119 -21.89 -8.44 18.25
C SER A 119 -21.58 -7.77 19.60
N PRO A 120 -20.62 -8.30 20.38
CA PRO A 120 -20.21 -7.66 21.63
C PRO A 120 -19.50 -6.31 21.42
N GLY A 121 -18.95 -6.04 20.22
CA GLY A 121 -18.26 -4.78 19.93
C GLY A 121 -19.16 -3.67 19.39
N SER A 122 -20.26 -4.02 18.72
CA SER A 122 -21.21 -3.05 18.16
C SER A 122 -22.57 -3.70 17.83
N PRO A 123 -23.69 -2.99 18.06
CA PRO A 123 -25.01 -3.46 17.63
C PRO A 123 -25.22 -3.42 16.11
N LEU A 124 -24.34 -2.75 15.34
CA LEU A 124 -24.50 -2.56 13.89
C LEU A 124 -24.23 -3.82 13.05
N VAL A 125 -23.56 -4.82 13.63
CA VAL A 125 -23.18 -6.05 12.92
C VAL A 125 -23.48 -7.31 13.75
N PRO A 126 -23.79 -8.44 13.09
CA PRO A 126 -24.00 -9.70 13.77
C PRO A 126 -22.70 -10.28 14.33
N ALA A 127 -22.81 -11.06 15.40
CA ALA A 127 -21.69 -11.72 16.07
C ALA A 127 -20.85 -12.60 15.13
N LEU A 128 -21.46 -13.28 14.15
CA LEU A 128 -20.72 -14.08 13.17
C LEU A 128 -19.79 -13.23 12.29
N LEU A 129 -20.28 -12.08 11.80
CA LEU A 129 -19.49 -11.16 11.00
C LEU A 129 -18.36 -10.54 11.83
N TYR A 130 -18.67 -10.14 13.07
CA TYR A 130 -17.69 -9.64 14.01
C TYR A 130 -16.58 -10.66 14.30
N SER A 131 -16.94 -11.93 14.50
CA SER A 131 -15.97 -13.03 14.69
C SER A 131 -15.04 -13.18 13.48
N PHE A 132 -15.58 -13.14 12.27
CA PHE A 132 -14.78 -13.23 11.04
C PHE A 132 -13.82 -12.05 10.89
N TYR A 133 -14.28 -10.83 11.17
CA TYR A 133 -13.45 -9.63 11.14
C TYR A 133 -12.32 -9.69 12.18
N GLN A 134 -12.65 -10.00 13.43
CA GLN A 134 -11.67 -10.07 14.53
C GLN A 134 -10.67 -11.23 14.41
N MET A 135 -11.02 -12.32 13.72
CA MET A 135 -10.08 -13.38 13.37
C MET A 135 -8.88 -12.83 12.59
N MET A 136 -9.13 -11.86 11.69
CA MET A 136 -8.09 -11.27 10.86
C MET A 136 -7.10 -10.46 11.69
N PHE A 137 -7.56 -9.80 12.77
CA PHE A 137 -6.69 -9.09 13.71
C PHE A 137 -5.75 -10.06 14.42
N LEU A 138 -6.26 -11.21 14.88
CA LEU A 138 -5.41 -12.26 15.45
C LEU A 138 -4.37 -12.73 14.44
N ALA A 139 -4.81 -13.05 13.21
CA ALA A 139 -3.93 -13.57 12.17
C ALA A 139 -2.80 -12.59 11.82
N VAL A 140 -3.12 -11.30 11.65
CA VAL A 140 -2.14 -10.24 11.42
C VAL A 140 -1.17 -10.14 12.60
N THR A 141 -1.68 -10.09 13.83
CA THR A 141 -0.84 -9.97 15.03
C THR A 141 0.12 -11.15 15.19
N ALA A 142 -0.37 -12.36 14.93
CA ALA A 142 0.44 -13.55 14.99
C ALA A 142 1.49 -13.56 13.87
N ALA A 143 1.14 -13.15 12.65
CA ALA A 143 2.09 -13.05 11.54
C ALA A 143 3.21 -12.05 11.84
N LEU A 144 2.89 -10.90 12.45
CA LEU A 144 3.87 -9.94 12.94
C LEU A 144 4.82 -10.57 13.96
N THR A 145 4.26 -11.26 14.95
CA THR A 145 5.01 -11.95 16.01
C THR A 145 5.93 -13.03 15.43
N ALA A 146 5.47 -13.77 14.43
CA ALA A 146 6.23 -14.82 13.77
C ALA A 146 7.47 -14.30 13.02
N GLY A 147 7.50 -13.01 12.66
CA GLY A 147 8.68 -12.35 12.10
C GLY A 147 9.92 -12.39 12.99
N ALA A 148 9.75 -12.59 14.32
CA ALA A 148 10.86 -12.80 15.25
C ALA A 148 11.70 -14.06 14.95
N THR A 149 11.19 -14.97 14.11
CA THR A 149 11.91 -16.18 13.67
C THR A 149 12.97 -15.91 12.60
N ALA A 150 13.02 -14.71 12.03
CA ALA A 150 13.85 -14.39 10.87
C ALA A 150 15.26 -15.01 10.94
N GLU A 151 15.64 -15.72 9.88
CA GLU A 151 17.00 -16.27 9.62
C GLU A 151 17.55 -17.28 10.64
N ARG A 152 16.84 -17.65 11.71
CA ARG A 152 17.37 -18.59 12.73
C ARG A 152 16.32 -19.37 13.52
N GLY A 153 15.05 -19.05 13.41
CA GLY A 153 13.96 -19.77 14.06
C GLY A 153 13.51 -20.96 13.23
N ARG A 154 13.23 -22.09 13.89
CA ARG A 154 12.65 -23.27 13.24
C ARG A 154 11.15 -23.09 13.04
N VAL A 155 10.63 -23.58 11.91
CA VAL A 155 9.26 -23.28 11.48
C VAL A 155 8.19 -24.00 12.32
N ILE A 156 8.35 -25.30 12.60
CA ILE A 156 7.37 -26.08 13.38
C ILE A 156 7.25 -25.60 14.83
N PRO A 157 8.34 -25.37 15.58
CA PRO A 157 8.24 -24.82 16.93
C PRO A 157 7.57 -23.44 16.97
N CYS A 158 7.77 -22.61 15.94
CA CYS A 158 7.05 -21.34 15.80
C CYS A 158 5.54 -21.57 15.67
N MET A 159 5.08 -22.53 14.86
CA MET A 159 3.63 -22.81 14.73
C MET A 159 2.99 -23.24 16.06
N VAL A 160 3.69 -24.08 16.84
CA VAL A 160 3.26 -24.48 18.18
C VAL A 160 3.21 -23.26 19.10
N PHE A 161 4.25 -22.42 19.07
CA PHE A 161 4.29 -21.16 19.83
C PHE A 161 3.08 -20.28 19.49
N ILE A 162 2.79 -20.06 18.20
CA ILE A 162 1.68 -19.22 17.75
C ILE A 162 0.33 -19.71 18.27
N PHE A 163 0.06 -21.03 18.25
CA PHE A 163 -1.20 -21.57 18.77
C PHE A 163 -1.41 -21.27 20.26
N PHE A 164 -0.38 -21.50 21.08
CA PHE A 164 -0.45 -21.22 22.52
C PHE A 164 -0.40 -19.73 22.82
N TRP A 165 0.39 -18.97 22.07
CA TRP A 165 0.47 -17.51 22.17
C TRP A 165 -0.87 -16.85 21.84
N ALA A 166 -1.55 -17.28 20.77
CA ALA A 166 -2.88 -16.80 20.42
C ALA A 166 -3.88 -17.06 21.57
N THR A 167 -3.76 -18.21 22.24
CA THR A 167 -4.65 -18.62 23.33
C THR A 167 -4.36 -17.90 24.65
N LEU A 168 -3.09 -17.73 25.02
CA LEU A 168 -2.67 -17.27 26.35
C LEU A 168 -2.17 -15.82 26.38
N VAL A 169 -1.94 -15.19 25.23
CA VAL A 169 -1.51 -13.79 25.13
C VAL A 169 -2.55 -12.98 24.40
N TYR A 170 -2.83 -13.31 23.14
CA TYR A 170 -3.77 -12.51 22.33
C TYR A 170 -5.20 -12.53 22.89
N CYS A 171 -5.78 -13.70 23.16
CA CYS A 171 -7.16 -13.79 23.66
C CYS A 171 -7.38 -13.02 24.97
N PRO A 172 -6.49 -13.11 25.99
CA PRO A 172 -6.58 -12.24 27.16
C PRO A 172 -6.48 -10.75 26.83
N LEU A 173 -5.49 -10.31 26.04
CA LEU A 173 -5.35 -8.89 25.70
C LEU A 173 -6.59 -8.34 24.97
N ALA A 174 -7.12 -9.09 24.01
CA ALA A 174 -8.36 -8.76 23.31
C ALA A 174 -9.55 -8.72 24.29
N CYS A 175 -9.64 -9.69 25.20
CA CYS A 175 -10.67 -9.70 26.23
C CYS A 175 -10.59 -8.47 27.15
N TRP A 176 -9.40 -8.00 27.49
CA TRP A 176 -9.26 -6.88 28.43
C TRP A 176 -9.89 -5.60 27.90
N VAL A 177 -9.64 -5.28 26.63
CA VAL A 177 -9.95 -3.96 26.05
C VAL A 177 -11.16 -3.96 25.12
N TRP A 178 -11.52 -5.09 24.51
CA TRP A 178 -12.63 -5.14 23.55
C TRP A 178 -13.82 -5.98 23.99
N ASN A 179 -13.68 -6.82 25.01
CA ASN A 179 -14.84 -7.49 25.59
C ASN A 179 -15.54 -6.52 26.56
N VAL A 180 -16.87 -6.46 26.50
CA VAL A 180 -17.70 -5.61 27.38
C VAL A 180 -17.46 -5.86 28.88
N ASN A 181 -17.06 -7.07 29.26
CA ASN A 181 -16.71 -7.41 30.65
C ASN A 181 -15.22 -7.28 30.95
N GLY A 182 -14.39 -6.94 29.97
CA GLY A 182 -12.95 -6.76 30.12
C GLY A 182 -12.60 -5.68 31.13
N TRP A 183 -11.55 -5.91 31.94
CA TRP A 183 -11.17 -4.94 32.97
C TRP A 183 -10.75 -3.59 32.37
N ALA A 184 -10.05 -3.58 31.23
CA ALA A 184 -9.56 -2.35 30.60
C ALA A 184 -10.68 -1.58 29.90
N PHE A 185 -11.62 -2.30 29.26
CA PHE A 185 -12.86 -1.74 28.73
C PHE A 185 -13.64 -1.01 29.83
N ASN A 186 -13.89 -1.68 30.95
CA ASN A 186 -14.60 -1.10 32.09
C ASN A 186 -13.82 0.00 32.83
N TYR A 187 -12.49 -0.01 32.74
CA TYR A 187 -11.64 1.05 33.29
C TYR A 187 -11.64 2.33 32.42
N GLY A 188 -12.21 2.27 31.22
CA GLY A 188 -12.30 3.41 30.30
C GLY A 188 -11.09 3.57 29.38
N VAL A 189 -10.38 2.48 29.08
CA VAL A 189 -9.26 2.50 28.13
C VAL A 189 -9.78 2.77 26.72
N LEU A 190 -9.17 3.73 26.05
CA LEU A 190 -9.42 4.05 24.65
C LEU A 190 -8.39 3.31 23.79
N ASP A 191 -8.85 2.28 23.09
CA ASP A 191 -8.09 1.55 22.07
C ASP A 191 -9.01 1.20 20.89
N TYR A 192 -8.89 1.97 19.81
CA TYR A 192 -9.84 1.93 18.70
C TYR A 192 -9.73 0.64 17.87
N ALA A 193 -8.55 0.35 17.33
CA ALA A 193 -8.31 -0.79 16.44
C ALA A 193 -7.18 -1.73 16.94
N GLY A 194 -6.68 -1.57 18.17
CA GLY A 194 -5.85 -2.60 18.81
C GLY A 194 -4.39 -2.24 19.07
N GLY A 195 -4.11 -1.04 19.57
CA GLY A 195 -2.78 -0.69 20.07
C GLY A 195 -2.27 -1.64 21.16
N GLY A 196 -3.15 -2.16 22.02
CA GLY A 196 -2.81 -3.16 23.02
C GLY A 196 -2.70 -4.58 22.45
N PRO A 197 -3.81 -5.18 21.99
CA PRO A 197 -3.82 -6.58 21.53
C PRO A 197 -2.93 -6.84 20.30
N VAL A 198 -2.82 -5.88 19.38
CA VAL A 198 -2.13 -6.07 18.09
C VAL A 198 -0.72 -5.49 18.14
N GLU A 199 -0.57 -4.21 18.45
CA GLU A 199 0.72 -3.53 18.28
C GLU A 199 1.69 -3.81 19.44
N ILE A 200 1.28 -3.50 20.67
CA ILE A 200 2.06 -3.85 21.88
C ILE A 200 2.13 -5.37 22.02
N GLY A 201 1.01 -6.06 21.77
CA GLY A 201 0.90 -7.51 21.82
C GLY A 201 1.96 -8.18 20.94
N SER A 202 2.02 -7.84 19.65
CA SER A 202 3.00 -8.42 18.73
C SER A 202 4.43 -7.92 18.99
N GLY A 203 4.63 -6.60 19.16
CA GLY A 203 5.94 -6.00 19.36
C GLY A 203 6.67 -6.52 20.60
N MET A 204 5.99 -6.60 21.74
CA MET A 204 6.57 -7.12 22.98
C MET A 204 6.77 -8.63 22.93
N SER A 205 5.88 -9.36 22.26
CA SER A 205 5.99 -10.81 22.09
C SER A 205 7.13 -11.19 21.15
N ALA A 206 7.34 -10.44 20.07
CA ALA A 206 8.47 -10.58 19.16
C ALA A 206 9.81 -10.31 19.87
N LEU A 207 9.85 -9.28 20.72
CA LEU A 207 11.03 -8.99 21.56
C LEU A 207 11.32 -10.13 22.54
N ALA A 208 10.28 -10.66 23.21
CA ALA A 208 10.41 -11.80 24.11
C ALA A 208 10.87 -13.07 23.39
N TYR A 209 10.30 -13.38 22.23
CA TYR A 209 10.70 -14.51 21.41
C TYR A 209 12.17 -14.37 20.96
N SER A 210 12.56 -13.20 20.47
CA SER A 210 13.95 -12.90 20.06
C SER A 210 14.93 -13.02 21.21
N TRP A 211 14.53 -12.66 22.43
CA TRP A 211 15.34 -12.83 23.63
C TRP A 211 15.57 -14.30 23.97
N VAL A 212 14.53 -15.14 23.91
CA VAL A 212 14.65 -16.59 24.18
C VAL A 212 15.45 -17.30 23.08
N LEU A 213 15.27 -16.89 21.82
CA LEU A 213 15.98 -17.43 20.66
C LEU A 213 17.49 -17.13 20.71
N GLY A 214 17.86 -16.00 21.32
CA GLY A 214 19.24 -15.60 21.56
C GLY A 214 19.90 -14.88 20.37
N ARG A 215 20.87 -14.02 20.66
CA ARG A 215 21.53 -13.11 19.71
C ARG A 215 22.34 -13.86 18.63
N ARG A 216 22.43 -13.31 17.41
CA ARG A 216 23.38 -13.73 16.36
C ARG A 216 24.80 -13.22 16.63
N ASN A 217 25.78 -13.83 15.96
CA ASN A 217 27.16 -13.35 15.95
C ASN A 217 27.26 -11.94 15.33
N GLU A 218 28.08 -11.05 15.89
CA GLU A 218 28.16 -9.64 15.49
C GLU A 218 28.61 -9.45 14.03
N LYS A 219 29.48 -10.33 13.51
CA LYS A 219 29.87 -10.31 12.09
C LYS A 219 28.69 -10.55 11.15
N MET A 220 27.71 -11.37 11.55
CA MET A 220 26.51 -11.64 10.76
C MET A 220 25.52 -10.46 10.80
N MET A 221 25.54 -9.66 11.87
CA MET A 221 24.68 -8.49 12.04
C MET A 221 25.14 -7.29 11.19
N LEU A 222 26.45 -7.15 10.94
CA LEU A 222 27.02 -6.02 10.18
C LEU A 222 26.75 -6.11 8.66
N ASN A 223 26.54 -7.32 8.13
CA ASN A 223 26.29 -7.57 6.70
C ASN A 223 24.80 -7.78 6.36
N PHE A 224 23.88 -7.36 7.22
CA PHE A 224 22.45 -7.50 6.97
C PHE A 224 21.97 -6.41 6.01
N ARG A 225 21.58 -6.81 4.79
CA ARG A 225 20.98 -5.92 3.78
C ARG A 225 19.68 -6.55 3.26
N PRO A 226 18.62 -5.75 3.06
CA PRO A 226 17.41 -6.23 2.39
C PRO A 226 17.72 -6.81 1.01
N HIS A 227 17.10 -7.93 0.66
CA HIS A 227 17.39 -8.57 -0.62
C HIS A 227 16.59 -7.96 -1.79
N ASN A 228 15.38 -7.43 -1.52
CA ASN A 228 14.49 -6.90 -2.55
C ASN A 228 13.57 -5.79 -2.01
N ILE A 229 13.91 -4.54 -2.32
CA ILE A 229 13.16 -3.37 -1.86
C ILE A 229 11.79 -3.29 -2.55
N SER A 230 11.63 -3.83 -3.76
CA SER A 230 10.33 -3.84 -4.45
C SER A 230 9.31 -4.71 -3.70
N LEU A 231 9.74 -5.79 -3.06
CA LEU A 231 8.89 -6.62 -2.20
C LEU A 231 8.56 -5.94 -0.87
N ILE A 232 9.52 -5.22 -0.29
CA ILE A 232 9.27 -4.38 0.90
C ILE A 232 8.16 -3.39 0.58
N THR A 233 8.30 -2.65 -0.53
CA THR A 233 7.28 -1.70 -0.96
C THR A 233 5.94 -2.39 -1.27
N LEU A 234 5.93 -3.55 -1.91
CA LEU A 234 4.70 -4.32 -2.15
C LEU A 234 4.03 -4.75 -0.84
N GLY A 235 4.81 -5.22 0.12
CA GLY A 235 4.35 -5.59 1.46
C GLY A 235 3.75 -4.39 2.19
N THR A 236 4.43 -3.24 2.19
CA THR A 236 3.94 -1.98 2.76
C THR A 236 2.65 -1.51 2.07
N VAL A 237 2.53 -1.66 0.76
CA VAL A 237 1.31 -1.30 0.00
C VAL A 237 0.12 -2.15 0.42
N PHE A 238 0.28 -3.47 0.55
CA PHE A 238 -0.78 -4.35 1.03
C PHE A 238 -1.12 -4.13 2.50
N LEU A 239 -0.11 -3.86 3.33
CA LEU A 239 -0.32 -3.45 4.71
C LEU A 239 -1.14 -2.17 4.78
N TRP A 240 -0.80 -1.14 4.01
CA TRP A 240 -1.52 0.12 4.02
C TRP A 240 -2.95 -0.02 3.48
N PHE A 241 -3.13 -0.67 2.32
CA PHE A 241 -4.47 -0.96 1.79
C PHE A 241 -5.33 -1.71 2.81
N GLY A 242 -4.76 -2.75 3.42
CA GLY A 242 -5.44 -3.50 4.48
C GLY A 242 -5.71 -2.67 5.73
N TRP A 243 -4.82 -1.74 6.09
CA TRP A 243 -4.97 -0.88 7.26
C TRP A 243 -6.16 0.07 7.17
N LEU A 244 -6.56 0.47 5.97
CA LEU A 244 -7.80 1.24 5.79
C LEU A 244 -9.03 0.42 6.15
N GLY A 245 -9.02 -0.89 5.85
CA GLY A 245 -10.03 -1.83 6.35
C GLY A 245 -9.88 -2.10 7.84
N PHE A 246 -8.66 -2.17 8.36
CA PHE A 246 -8.34 -2.43 9.77
C PHE A 246 -8.82 -1.30 10.70
N ASN A 247 -8.45 -0.05 10.40
CA ASN A 247 -8.87 1.10 11.18
C ASN A 247 -10.29 1.53 10.79
N GLY A 248 -10.58 1.69 9.50
CA GLY A 248 -11.91 2.10 9.03
C GLY A 248 -13.02 1.11 9.40
N GLY A 249 -12.75 -0.19 9.33
CA GLY A 249 -13.70 -1.24 9.71
C GLY A 249 -13.91 -1.36 11.22
N SER A 250 -13.02 -0.81 12.04
CA SER A 250 -13.17 -0.76 13.51
C SER A 250 -14.22 0.26 13.97
N ALA A 251 -14.87 0.97 13.04
CA ALA A 251 -16.13 1.67 13.27
C ALA A 251 -17.36 0.75 13.24
N PHE A 252 -17.20 -0.50 12.83
CA PHE A 252 -18.24 -1.54 12.72
C PHE A 252 -19.45 -1.15 11.86
N GLY A 253 -19.26 -0.23 10.91
CA GLY A 253 -20.25 0.22 9.94
C GLY A 253 -19.67 1.23 8.96
N ALA A 254 -20.38 1.46 7.86
CA ALA A 254 -20.06 2.47 6.87
C ALA A 254 -20.62 3.83 7.32
N ASN A 255 -19.87 4.49 8.20
CA ASN A 255 -20.26 5.73 8.87
C ASN A 255 -19.13 6.76 8.87
N LEU A 256 -19.43 7.99 9.29
CA LEU A 256 -18.46 9.09 9.33
C LEU A 256 -17.24 8.79 10.22
N ARG A 257 -17.37 7.92 11.24
CA ARG A 257 -16.24 7.51 12.06
C ARG A 257 -15.25 6.65 11.28
N ALA A 258 -15.74 5.76 10.41
CA ALA A 258 -14.90 5.00 9.47
C ALA A 258 -14.14 5.92 8.50
N VAL A 259 -14.79 6.98 8.02
CA VAL A 259 -14.18 8.00 7.16
C VAL A 259 -13.08 8.75 7.90
N MET A 260 -13.34 9.20 9.13
CA MET A 260 -12.35 9.87 9.98
C MET A 260 -11.15 8.97 10.27
N ALA A 261 -11.39 7.70 10.61
CA ALA A 261 -10.33 6.73 10.87
C ALA A 261 -9.45 6.51 9.63
N SER A 262 -10.04 6.44 8.43
CA SER A 262 -9.31 6.31 7.17
C SER A 262 -8.44 7.55 6.89
N TRP A 263 -9.00 8.75 7.09
CA TRP A 263 -8.28 10.02 6.99
C TRP A 263 -7.09 10.09 7.93
N ASN A 264 -7.31 9.79 9.21
CA ASN A 264 -6.28 9.81 10.25
C ASN A 264 -5.19 8.77 10.00
N SER A 265 -5.54 7.61 9.48
CA SER A 265 -4.58 6.57 9.09
C SER A 265 -3.67 7.07 7.97
N CYS A 266 -4.22 7.65 6.90
CA CYS A 266 -3.43 8.21 5.80
C CYS A 266 -2.55 9.39 6.25
N LEU A 267 -3.10 10.34 7.02
CA LEU A 267 -2.35 11.50 7.50
C LEU A 267 -1.18 11.07 8.38
N THR A 268 -1.44 10.21 9.38
CA THR A 268 -0.40 9.76 10.31
C THR A 268 0.71 9.00 9.58
N ALA A 269 0.35 8.09 8.68
CA ALA A 269 1.29 7.33 7.86
C ALA A 269 2.20 8.23 7.03
N MET A 270 1.63 9.21 6.33
CA MET A 270 2.40 10.08 5.44
C MET A 270 3.31 11.04 6.18
N PHE A 271 2.88 11.58 7.31
CA PHE A 271 3.77 12.41 8.13
C PHE A 271 4.90 11.59 8.78
N ALA A 272 4.61 10.37 9.23
CA ALA A 272 5.64 9.47 9.74
C ALA A 272 6.66 9.06 8.66
N ALA A 273 6.20 8.75 7.43
CA ALA A 273 7.06 8.45 6.29
C ALA A 273 7.99 9.61 5.94
N MET A 274 7.45 10.84 5.85
CA MET A 274 8.24 12.04 5.60
C MET A 274 9.26 12.30 6.71
N THR A 275 8.83 12.19 7.97
CA THR A 275 9.71 12.39 9.12
C THR A 275 10.84 11.36 9.14
N TRP A 276 10.56 10.08 8.90
CA TRP A 276 11.57 9.04 8.87
C TRP A 276 12.59 9.28 7.74
N CYS A 277 12.13 9.60 6.53
CA CYS A 277 13.02 9.92 5.41
C CYS A 277 13.95 11.10 5.72
N LEU A 278 13.45 12.14 6.39
CA LEU A 278 14.24 13.30 6.81
C LEU A 278 15.31 12.93 7.85
N LEU A 279 14.97 12.05 8.80
CA LEU A 279 15.91 11.55 9.81
C LEU A 279 17.03 10.71 9.20
N ASP A 280 16.71 9.85 8.23
CA ASP A 280 17.70 9.03 7.54
C ASP A 280 18.58 9.89 6.62
N TYR A 281 17.99 10.85 5.90
CA TYR A 281 18.73 11.81 5.08
C TYR A 281 19.74 12.63 5.90
N ARG A 282 19.44 12.94 7.17
CA ARG A 282 20.36 13.66 8.06
C ARG A 282 21.74 12.99 8.13
N LEU A 283 21.77 11.66 8.17
CA LEU A 283 22.96 10.83 8.32
C LEU A 283 23.56 10.44 6.97
N ALA A 284 22.74 9.86 6.08
CA ALA A 284 23.23 9.27 4.83
C ALA A 284 23.38 10.27 3.68
N LYS A 285 22.74 11.46 3.78
CA LYS A 285 22.61 12.43 2.67
C LYS A 285 22.01 11.81 1.39
N LYS A 286 21.20 10.77 1.55
CA LYS A 286 20.51 10.01 0.51
C LYS A 286 19.08 9.70 0.98
N TRP A 287 18.15 9.51 0.04
CA TRP A 287 16.74 9.28 0.32
C TRP A 287 16.39 7.79 0.30
N SER A 288 16.02 7.24 1.46
CA SER A 288 15.74 5.80 1.59
C SER A 288 14.28 5.47 1.25
N LEU A 289 14.06 4.44 0.41
CA LEU A 289 12.71 3.88 0.21
C LEU A 289 12.32 2.96 1.36
N VAL A 290 13.29 2.25 1.94
CA VAL A 290 13.06 1.46 3.15
C VAL A 290 12.63 2.38 4.30
N GLY A 291 13.28 3.53 4.46
CA GLY A 291 12.87 4.55 5.44
C GLY A 291 11.46 5.09 5.20
N TRP A 292 11.06 5.31 3.94
CA TRP A 292 9.67 5.67 3.62
C TRP A 292 8.68 4.54 4.02
N CYS A 293 9.05 3.28 3.77
CA CYS A 293 8.23 2.12 4.13
C CYS A 293 8.08 1.97 5.65
N SER A 294 9.19 1.97 6.41
CA SER A 294 9.20 1.87 7.87
C SER A 294 8.47 3.04 8.53
N GLY A 295 8.64 4.26 8.02
CA GLY A 295 7.90 5.42 8.50
C GLY A 295 6.39 5.30 8.23
N THR A 296 6.00 4.81 7.05
CA THR A 296 4.58 4.55 6.72
C THR A 296 3.97 3.54 7.69
N ILE A 297 4.63 2.39 7.92
CA ILE A 297 4.16 1.36 8.86
C ILE A 297 4.08 1.92 10.29
N SER A 298 5.13 2.60 10.77
CA SER A 298 5.14 3.19 12.11
C SER A 298 4.02 4.21 12.33
N GLY A 299 3.69 5.00 11.31
CA GLY A 299 2.55 5.92 11.36
C GLY A 299 1.21 5.20 11.37
N LEU A 300 1.05 4.14 10.58
CA LEU A 300 -0.16 3.32 10.60
C LEU A 300 -0.37 2.61 11.95
N VAL A 301 0.69 2.02 12.52
CA VAL A 301 0.71 1.46 13.88
C VAL A 301 0.27 2.48 14.91
N ALA A 302 0.84 3.69 14.86
CA ALA A 302 0.50 4.73 15.83
C ALA A 302 -0.97 5.19 15.67
N ALA A 303 -1.50 5.18 14.44
CA ALA A 303 -2.90 5.49 14.16
C ALA A 303 -3.88 4.39 14.63
N THR A 304 -3.45 3.13 14.75
CA THR A 304 -4.29 1.99 15.17
C THR A 304 -5.13 2.28 16.42
N PRO A 305 -4.57 2.66 17.57
CA PRO A 305 -5.37 2.90 18.77
C PRO A 305 -6.21 4.17 18.74
N CYS A 306 -5.95 5.14 17.86
CA CYS A 306 -6.43 6.52 18.01
C CYS A 306 -7.16 7.12 16.80
N SER A 307 -7.08 6.50 15.62
CA SER A 307 -7.60 7.05 14.36
C SER A 307 -9.10 7.33 14.39
N GLY A 308 -9.89 6.56 15.13
CA GLY A 308 -11.33 6.80 15.35
C GLY A 308 -11.66 7.64 16.59
N PHE A 309 -10.68 8.34 17.18
CA PHE A 309 -10.82 9.14 18.40
C PHE A 309 -10.28 10.57 18.28
N ILE A 310 -9.24 10.79 17.49
CA ILE A 310 -8.52 12.08 17.44
C ILE A 310 -8.87 12.91 16.21
N PRO A 311 -8.77 14.26 16.29
CA PRO A 311 -9.00 15.12 15.13
C PRO A 311 -7.86 15.05 14.10
N PRO A 312 -8.12 15.39 12.81
CA PRO A 312 -7.13 15.27 11.73
C PRO A 312 -5.83 16.04 11.95
N TRP A 313 -5.89 17.21 12.59
CA TRP A 313 -4.69 17.98 12.92
C TRP A 313 -3.79 17.26 13.96
N ALA A 314 -4.38 16.47 14.87
CA ALA A 314 -3.63 15.73 15.87
C ALA A 314 -2.91 14.52 15.25
N SER A 315 -3.48 13.91 14.20
CA SER A 315 -2.86 12.84 13.42
C SER A 315 -1.55 13.26 12.74
N ILE A 316 -1.42 14.54 12.39
CA ILE A 316 -0.15 15.09 11.85
C ILE A 316 0.94 15.06 12.93
N ILE A 317 0.61 15.54 14.13
CA ILE A 317 1.54 15.54 15.27
C ILE A 317 1.92 14.11 15.61
N LEU A 318 0.94 13.20 15.61
CA LEU A 318 1.16 11.78 15.83
C LEU A 318 2.11 11.18 14.81
N GLY A 319 1.93 11.47 13.52
CA GLY A 319 2.82 10.97 12.47
C GLY A 319 4.26 11.41 12.68
N VAL A 320 4.48 12.69 12.98
CA VAL A 320 5.83 13.21 13.28
C VAL A 320 6.42 12.54 14.52
N VAL A 321 5.66 12.44 15.62
CA VAL A 321 6.15 11.84 16.87
C VAL A 321 6.43 10.34 16.70
N ALA A 322 5.56 9.60 16.02
CA ALA A 322 5.75 8.18 15.72
C ALA A 322 6.98 7.97 14.82
N GLY A 323 7.12 8.76 13.75
CA GLY A 323 8.28 8.70 12.86
C GLY A 323 9.60 8.93 13.61
N VAL A 324 9.64 9.88 14.56
CA VAL A 324 10.81 10.10 15.43
C VAL A 324 11.01 8.93 16.39
N ALA A 325 9.99 8.57 17.15
CA ALA A 325 10.08 7.59 18.23
C ALA A 325 10.46 6.20 17.72
N CYS A 326 9.84 5.72 16.64
CA CYS A 326 10.10 4.42 16.05
C CYS A 326 11.48 4.37 15.35
N ASN A 327 11.88 5.43 14.63
CA ASN A 327 13.22 5.50 14.01
C ASN A 327 14.33 5.37 15.05
N PHE A 328 14.27 6.15 16.15
CA PHE A 328 15.21 6.00 17.26
C PHE A 328 15.00 4.68 18.03
N GLY A 329 13.77 4.16 18.05
CA GLY A 329 13.39 2.86 18.60
C GLY A 329 14.19 1.71 18.01
N THR A 330 14.54 1.76 16.71
CA THR A 330 15.40 0.75 16.05
C THR A 330 16.78 0.60 16.71
N LYS A 331 17.21 1.58 17.52
CA LYS A 331 18.49 1.53 18.25
C LYS A 331 18.39 0.82 19.60
N VAL A 332 17.18 0.61 20.13
CA VAL A 332 16.96 -0.03 21.43
C VAL A 332 17.49 -1.46 21.45
N LYS A 333 17.41 -2.19 20.33
CA LYS A 333 17.94 -3.55 20.20
C LYS A 333 19.44 -3.67 20.50
N PHE A 334 20.22 -2.64 20.18
CA PHE A 334 21.66 -2.60 20.50
C PHE A 334 21.93 -2.33 21.98
N ILE A 335 21.05 -1.56 22.65
CA ILE A 335 21.15 -1.27 24.09
C ILE A 335 20.75 -2.51 24.91
N LEU A 336 19.62 -3.14 24.56
CA LEU A 336 19.13 -4.35 25.24
C LEU A 336 19.93 -5.60 24.88
N LYS A 337 20.75 -5.55 23.82
CA LYS A 337 21.48 -6.70 23.26
C LYS A 337 20.55 -7.86 22.87
N ILE A 338 19.33 -7.54 22.46
CA ILE A 338 18.35 -8.48 21.91
C ILE A 338 18.35 -8.27 20.41
N ASP A 339 18.46 -9.35 19.64
CA ASP A 339 18.47 -9.28 18.18
C ASP A 339 17.04 -9.36 17.63
N ASP A 340 16.30 -8.27 17.76
CA ASP A 340 15.05 -8.08 17.01
C ASP A 340 15.40 -7.81 15.54
N SER A 341 15.17 -8.81 14.71
CA SER A 341 15.78 -8.91 13.38
C SER A 341 15.06 -8.07 12.32
N LEU A 342 13.76 -7.89 12.50
CA LEU A 342 12.89 -7.14 11.59
C LEU A 342 12.33 -5.87 12.23
N ASP A 343 12.89 -5.46 13.38
CA ASP A 343 12.51 -4.24 14.10
C ASP A 343 11.03 -4.18 14.52
N VAL A 344 10.41 -5.36 14.74
CA VAL A 344 8.98 -5.48 15.10
C VAL A 344 8.66 -4.73 16.40
N PHE A 345 9.54 -4.78 17.39
CA PHE A 345 9.35 -4.03 18.63
C PHE A 345 9.42 -2.51 18.41
N ALA A 346 10.34 -2.05 17.56
CA ALA A 346 10.54 -0.64 17.31
C ALA A 346 9.37 -0.01 16.53
N GLU A 347 8.85 -0.71 15.53
CA GLU A 347 7.72 -0.22 14.73
C GLU A 347 6.39 -0.44 15.48
N HIS A 348 6.10 -1.68 15.90
CA HIS A 348 4.80 -2.03 16.50
C HIS A 348 4.71 -1.72 18.00
N GLY A 349 5.69 -2.17 18.78
CA GLY A 349 5.68 -1.98 20.24
C GLY A 349 5.72 -0.50 20.63
N ILE A 350 6.73 0.23 20.16
CA ILE A 350 6.88 1.68 20.45
C ILE A 350 5.76 2.48 19.77
N GLY A 351 5.42 2.18 18.52
CA GLY A 351 4.33 2.87 17.81
C GLY A 351 2.98 2.74 18.52
N GLY A 352 2.64 1.52 18.98
CA GLY A 352 1.42 1.26 19.74
C GLY A 352 1.37 2.01 21.08
N ILE A 353 2.51 2.10 21.79
CA ILE A 353 2.63 2.91 23.02
C ILE A 353 2.38 4.39 22.72
N VAL A 354 3.02 4.93 21.68
CA VAL A 354 2.84 6.34 21.28
C VAL A 354 1.38 6.62 20.93
N GLY A 355 0.75 5.76 20.12
CA GLY A 355 -0.65 5.91 19.75
C GLY A 355 -1.61 5.90 20.94
N LEU A 356 -1.43 4.97 21.89
CA LEU A 356 -2.28 4.89 23.09
C LEU A 356 -2.11 6.11 24.01
N ILE A 357 -0.91 6.69 24.10
CA ILE A 357 -0.67 7.95 24.83
C ILE A 357 -1.41 9.11 24.16
N PHE A 358 -1.46 9.14 22.83
CA PHE A 358 -2.14 10.21 22.09
C PHE A 358 -3.65 10.26 22.36
N ASN A 359 -4.30 9.12 22.62
CA ASN A 359 -5.70 9.12 23.06
C ASN A 359 -5.90 9.90 24.35
N ALA A 360 -4.97 9.81 25.31
CA ALA A 360 -5.08 10.57 26.54
C ALA A 360 -5.05 12.09 26.31
N PHE A 361 -4.30 12.54 25.29
CA PHE A 361 -4.22 13.97 24.97
C PHE A 361 -5.38 14.43 24.08
N PHE A 362 -5.62 13.73 22.97
CA PHE A 362 -6.35 14.27 21.82
C PHE A 362 -7.63 13.51 21.45
N ALA A 363 -8.01 12.45 22.18
CA ALA A 363 -9.33 11.85 21.95
C ALA A 363 -10.43 12.87 22.24
N THR A 364 -11.51 12.86 21.47
CA THR A 364 -12.62 13.80 21.65
C THR A 364 -13.99 13.17 21.38
N GLU A 365 -14.97 13.57 22.20
CA GLU A 365 -16.34 13.08 22.23
C GLU A 365 -17.03 13.18 20.88
N TYR A 366 -16.88 14.32 20.17
CA TYR A 366 -17.56 14.49 18.89
C TYR A 366 -17.06 13.51 17.83
N ILE A 367 -15.81 13.03 17.89
CA ILE A 367 -15.31 12.01 16.94
C ILE A 367 -15.75 10.62 17.35
N ILE A 368 -15.77 10.34 18.67
CA ILE A 368 -16.26 9.08 19.21
C ILE A 368 -17.73 8.86 18.79
N GLY A 369 -18.57 9.89 18.87
CA GLY A 369 -19.99 9.85 18.48
C GLY A 369 -20.28 9.75 16.98
N LEU A 370 -19.27 9.80 16.10
CA LEU A 370 -19.50 9.75 14.64
C LEU A 370 -20.00 8.40 14.12
N ASP A 371 -20.02 7.35 14.94
CA ASP A 371 -20.64 6.07 14.59
C ASP A 371 -22.15 6.04 14.88
N GLY A 372 -22.68 7.05 15.58
CA GLY A 372 -24.08 7.10 16.01
C GLY A 372 -24.45 6.09 17.09
N VAL A 373 -23.47 5.43 17.70
CA VAL A 373 -23.64 4.42 18.77
C VAL A 373 -23.02 4.93 20.08
N ASN A 374 -21.79 5.46 20.00
CA ASN A 374 -20.98 5.83 21.16
C ASN A 374 -21.12 7.32 21.53
N ASN A 375 -22.35 7.82 21.60
CA ASN A 375 -22.62 9.23 21.91
C ASN A 375 -22.38 9.53 23.41
N GLY A 376 -21.81 10.69 23.73
CA GLY A 376 -21.61 11.12 25.11
C GLY A 376 -20.38 10.52 25.81
N ILE A 377 -19.54 9.75 25.13
CA ILE A 377 -18.30 9.22 25.71
C ILE A 377 -17.23 10.31 25.72
N GLN A 378 -16.81 10.71 26.93
CA GLN A 378 -15.78 11.73 27.10
C GLN A 378 -14.43 11.25 26.56
N GLY A 379 -13.76 12.09 25.78
CA GLY A 379 -12.43 11.80 25.22
C GLY A 379 -11.29 11.98 26.22
N GLY A 380 -10.21 12.61 25.76
CA GLY A 380 -8.98 12.86 26.51
C GLY A 380 -8.91 14.27 27.11
N TRP A 381 -7.70 14.80 27.21
CA TRP A 381 -7.41 16.10 27.82
C TRP A 381 -8.08 17.28 27.12
N ILE A 382 -8.23 17.22 25.79
CA ILE A 382 -8.93 18.29 25.05
C ILE A 382 -10.42 18.41 25.42
N ASP A 383 -11.03 17.35 25.96
CA ASP A 383 -12.39 17.34 26.52
C ASP A 383 -12.40 17.55 28.05
N GLY A 384 -11.27 17.90 28.65
CA GLY A 384 -11.13 18.07 30.10
C GLY A 384 -11.06 16.77 30.92
N ASN A 385 -10.94 15.60 30.27
CA ASN A 385 -10.78 14.31 30.95
C ASN A 385 -9.30 14.02 31.26
N TRP A 386 -8.78 14.67 32.29
CA TRP A 386 -7.36 14.50 32.68
C TRP A 386 -7.02 13.08 33.13
N LYS A 387 -8.03 12.33 33.60
CA LYS A 387 -7.91 10.96 34.10
C LYS A 387 -7.45 9.99 33.03
N GLN A 388 -7.77 10.29 31.76
CA GLN A 388 -7.43 9.43 30.63
C GLN A 388 -5.94 9.12 30.55
N MET A 389 -5.06 10.02 31.00
CA MET A 389 -3.61 9.79 31.00
C MET A 389 -3.20 8.59 31.83
N TYR A 390 -3.60 8.51 33.10
CA TYR A 390 -3.19 7.40 33.94
C TYR A 390 -3.91 6.10 33.55
N ILE A 391 -5.11 6.18 32.96
CA ILE A 391 -5.85 5.03 32.44
C ILE A 391 -5.09 4.40 31.27
N GLN A 392 -4.70 5.19 30.27
CA GLN A 392 -3.90 4.71 29.14
C GLN A 392 -2.55 4.15 29.59
N ILE A 393 -1.85 4.83 30.51
CA ILE A 393 -0.55 4.36 31.04
C ILE A 393 -0.70 3.01 31.77
N ALA A 394 -1.73 2.87 32.61
CA ALA A 394 -1.97 1.61 33.32
C ALA A 394 -2.18 0.44 32.35
N PHE A 395 -2.96 0.66 31.30
CA PHE A 395 -3.16 -0.33 30.24
C PHE A 395 -1.90 -0.65 29.46
N ILE A 396 -1.14 0.37 29.03
CA ILE A 396 0.14 0.20 28.32
C ILE A 396 1.09 -0.68 29.14
N VAL A 397 1.25 -0.39 30.43
CA VAL A 397 2.13 -1.15 31.31
C VAL A 397 1.64 -2.58 31.48
N ALA A 398 0.34 -2.78 31.72
CA ALA A 398 -0.26 -4.11 31.86
C ALA A 398 -0.08 -4.94 30.58
N ALA A 399 -0.46 -4.40 29.42
CA ALA A 399 -0.35 -5.05 28.13
C ALA A 399 1.12 -5.37 27.79
N SER A 400 2.03 -4.43 28.01
CA SER A 400 3.46 -4.62 27.69
C SER A 400 4.09 -5.69 28.57
N ALA A 401 3.88 -5.61 29.89
CA ALA A 401 4.44 -6.57 30.84
C ALA A 401 3.89 -7.98 30.61
N TYR A 402 2.56 -8.10 30.43
CA TYR A 402 1.92 -9.39 30.19
C TYR A 402 2.38 -10.03 28.88
N SER A 403 2.37 -9.27 27.78
CA SER A 403 2.77 -9.76 26.46
C SER A 403 4.21 -10.25 26.47
N PHE A 404 5.13 -9.51 27.09
CA PHE A 404 6.53 -9.93 27.17
C PHE A 404 6.72 -11.17 28.05
N VAL A 405 6.20 -11.14 29.29
CA VAL A 405 6.45 -12.20 30.27
C VAL A 405 5.82 -13.52 29.83
N VAL A 406 4.54 -13.50 29.43
CA VAL A 406 3.85 -14.74 29.05
C VAL A 406 4.43 -15.31 27.76
N SER A 407 4.77 -14.47 26.77
CA SER A 407 5.45 -14.93 25.55
C SER A 407 6.80 -15.55 25.84
N ALA A 408 7.61 -14.95 26.73
CA ALA A 408 8.90 -15.52 27.13
C ALA A 408 8.73 -16.88 27.82
N LEU A 409 7.72 -17.03 28.69
CA LEU A 409 7.41 -18.29 29.36
C LEU A 409 7.00 -19.38 28.36
N ILE A 410 6.12 -19.05 27.40
CA ILE A 410 5.68 -20.01 26.36
C ILE A 410 6.87 -20.40 25.49
N ALA A 411 7.63 -19.43 24.98
CA ALA A 411 8.80 -19.68 24.15
C ALA A 411 9.83 -20.54 24.90
N LYS A 412 10.09 -20.26 26.17
CA LYS A 412 11.05 -21.04 26.97
C LYS A 412 10.54 -22.45 27.25
N ALA A 413 9.25 -22.61 27.54
CA ALA A 413 8.65 -23.92 27.74
C ALA A 413 8.77 -24.80 26.48
N ILE A 414 8.50 -24.23 25.30
CA ILE A 414 8.65 -24.93 24.02
C ILE A 414 10.11 -25.27 23.75
N ASP A 415 11.04 -24.33 23.97
CA ASP A 415 12.47 -24.58 23.80
C ASP A 415 13.00 -25.69 24.72
N MET A 416 12.35 -25.95 25.86
CA MET A 416 12.72 -27.04 26.76
C MET A 416 12.24 -28.43 26.30
N VAL A 417 11.28 -28.51 25.37
CA VAL A 417 10.74 -29.79 24.87
C VAL A 417 11.68 -30.39 23.81
N PRO A 418 12.16 -31.64 23.97
CA PRO A 418 12.95 -32.33 22.95
C PRO A 418 12.23 -32.38 21.60
N GLY A 419 12.92 -32.01 20.52
CA GLY A 419 12.35 -31.90 19.16
C GLY A 419 11.76 -30.53 18.83
N LEU A 420 11.40 -29.71 19.82
CA LEU A 420 10.80 -28.37 19.63
C LEU A 420 11.74 -27.20 19.98
N LYS A 421 13.05 -27.42 19.94
CA LYS A 421 14.05 -26.35 20.06
C LYS A 421 13.72 -25.20 19.09
N LEU A 422 13.67 -23.97 19.60
CA LEU A 422 13.24 -22.82 18.81
C LEU A 422 14.29 -22.39 17.78
N ARG A 423 15.57 -22.44 18.18
CA ARG A 423 16.70 -22.02 17.34
C ARG A 423 17.18 -23.15 16.45
N ALA A 424 17.49 -22.81 15.20
CA ALA A 424 18.22 -23.68 14.27
C ALA A 424 19.69 -23.85 14.69
N SER A 425 20.40 -24.79 14.07
CA SER A 425 21.84 -24.94 14.27
C SER A 425 22.61 -23.76 13.65
N GLU A 426 23.84 -23.52 14.11
CA GLU A 426 24.68 -22.47 13.52
C GLU A 426 25.00 -22.75 12.03
N GLU A 427 25.11 -24.03 11.66
CA GLU A 427 25.28 -24.45 10.26
C GLU A 427 24.05 -24.12 9.41
N ALA A 428 22.84 -24.37 9.93
CA ALA A 428 21.60 -23.98 9.27
C ALA A 428 21.48 -22.46 9.10
N GLU A 429 21.86 -21.68 10.12
CA GLU A 429 21.90 -20.20 10.01
C GLU A 429 22.87 -19.73 8.90
N LEU A 430 23.96 -20.47 8.66
CA LEU A 430 24.96 -20.15 7.63
C LEU A 430 24.48 -20.55 6.22
N LEU A 431 23.91 -21.74 6.05
CA LEU A 431 23.33 -22.21 4.79
C LEU A 431 22.12 -21.34 4.36
N GLY A 432 21.27 -20.99 5.32
CA GLY A 432 20.02 -20.27 5.10
C GLY A 432 18.81 -21.14 5.40
N MET A 433 17.74 -20.51 5.89
CA MET A 433 16.56 -21.25 6.33
C MET A 433 15.76 -21.85 5.17
N ASP A 434 15.91 -21.33 3.96
CA ASP A 434 15.25 -21.87 2.76
C ASP A 434 15.78 -23.28 2.46
N ASP A 435 17.11 -23.46 2.50
CA ASP A 435 17.74 -24.77 2.29
C ASP A 435 17.45 -25.74 3.45
N ASP A 436 17.62 -25.29 4.69
CA ASP A 436 17.52 -26.14 5.89
C ASP A 436 16.08 -26.57 6.24
N GLN A 437 15.09 -25.68 6.11
CA GLN A 437 13.71 -25.96 6.53
C GLN A 437 12.78 -26.35 5.39
N HIS A 438 13.10 -25.99 4.13
CA HIS A 438 12.20 -26.18 3.00
C HIS A 438 12.80 -27.03 1.86
N GLY A 439 14.10 -26.91 1.59
CA GLY A 439 14.74 -27.59 0.45
C GLY A 439 14.35 -27.01 -0.92
N GLU A 440 13.75 -25.82 -0.94
CA GLU A 440 13.38 -25.05 -2.14
C GLU A 440 13.72 -23.57 -1.93
N PHE A 441 13.91 -22.84 -3.03
CA PHE A 441 14.36 -21.45 -3.02
C PHE A 441 13.35 -20.54 -3.71
N SER A 442 13.13 -19.35 -3.15
CA SER A 442 12.32 -18.29 -3.77
C SER A 442 12.93 -17.77 -5.07
N TYR A 443 14.27 -17.79 -5.19
CA TYR A 443 15.01 -17.27 -6.35
C TYR A 443 16.20 -18.16 -6.72
N ASP A 444 16.13 -18.80 -7.88
CA ASP A 444 17.18 -19.64 -8.44
C ASP A 444 18.09 -18.82 -9.38
N TYR A 445 19.14 -18.21 -8.83
CA TYR A 445 20.18 -17.50 -9.60
C TYR A 445 21.56 -18.02 -9.20
N VAL A 446 22.41 -18.24 -10.19
CA VAL A 446 23.82 -18.60 -10.04
C VAL A 446 24.53 -17.53 -9.23
N GLU A 447 24.91 -17.88 -8.00
CA GLU A 447 25.72 -17.03 -7.13
C GLU A 447 27.19 -17.16 -7.55
N VAL A 448 27.74 -16.19 -8.28
CA VAL A 448 29.19 -16.01 -8.28
C VAL A 448 29.54 -15.35 -6.95
N ARG A 449 29.75 -16.16 -5.90
CA ARG A 449 30.17 -15.67 -4.58
C ARG A 449 31.45 -14.84 -4.72
N ARG A 450 31.48 -13.67 -4.06
CA ARG A 450 32.62 -12.74 -4.07
C ARG A 450 33.88 -13.26 -3.34
N ASP A 451 33.83 -14.45 -2.73
CA ASP A 451 34.96 -15.08 -2.05
C ASP A 451 35.63 -16.14 -2.94
N PHE A 452 36.61 -15.70 -3.71
CA PHE A 452 37.38 -16.54 -4.65
C PHE A 452 38.16 -17.70 -3.97
N LEU A 453 38.28 -17.70 -2.63
CA LEU A 453 39.13 -18.65 -1.90
C LEU A 453 38.41 -19.92 -1.40
N ALA A 454 37.08 -20.01 -1.52
CA ALA A 454 36.32 -21.18 -1.08
C ALA A 454 36.30 -22.34 -2.11
N TRP A 455 36.84 -22.13 -3.31
CA TRP A 455 36.84 -23.11 -4.40
C TRP A 455 38.21 -23.29 -5.06
N THR A 456 39.29 -23.24 -4.28
CA THR A 456 40.54 -23.87 -4.70
C THR A 456 40.57 -25.27 -4.13
N PRO A 457 40.49 -26.33 -4.96
CA PRO A 457 41.03 -27.62 -4.57
C PRO A 457 42.47 -27.37 -4.14
N HIS A 458 42.87 -27.87 -2.98
CA HIS A 458 44.28 -27.92 -2.61
C HIS A 458 45.03 -28.58 -3.77
N GLN A 459 45.93 -27.83 -4.43
CA GLN A 459 46.81 -28.42 -5.42
C GLN A 459 47.63 -29.52 -4.72
N THR A 460 47.56 -30.69 -5.33
CA THR A 460 48.07 -32.00 -4.95
C THR A 460 49.57 -32.01 -4.61
N GLU A 461 49.94 -32.62 -3.48
CA GLU A 461 51.21 -33.37 -3.42
C GLU A 461 50.99 -34.75 -4.10
N PRO A 462 52.03 -35.36 -4.71
CA PRO A 462 51.86 -36.57 -5.52
C PRO A 462 51.47 -37.78 -4.67
N ALA A 463 50.40 -38.46 -5.05
CA ALA A 463 49.94 -39.68 -4.41
C ALA A 463 50.92 -40.85 -4.67
N GLY A 464 51.34 -41.53 -3.59
CA GLY A 464 51.92 -42.86 -3.67
C GLY A 464 50.83 -43.90 -4.01
N GLU A 465 51.20 -44.89 -4.82
CA GLU A 465 50.30 -45.94 -5.33
C GLU A 465 49.57 -46.70 -4.21
N GLY A 466 48.24 -46.85 -4.33
CA GLY A 466 47.46 -47.81 -3.53
C GLY A 466 46.18 -47.31 -2.84
N VAL A 467 45.69 -46.09 -3.09
CA VAL A 467 44.45 -45.59 -2.44
C VAL A 467 43.31 -45.45 -3.45
N ARG A 468 42.20 -46.14 -3.18
CA ARG A 468 40.94 -46.06 -3.92
C ARG A 468 40.15 -44.84 -3.43
N PHE A 469 39.80 -43.93 -4.32
CA PHE A 469 38.93 -42.79 -4.01
C PHE A 469 37.48 -43.25 -3.83
N VAL A 470 36.84 -42.81 -2.74
CA VAL A 470 35.39 -42.84 -2.55
C VAL A 470 34.89 -41.40 -2.66
N PRO A 471 33.84 -41.09 -3.43
CA PRO A 471 33.27 -39.76 -3.50
C PRO A 471 32.60 -39.39 -2.16
N GLN A 472 33.00 -38.28 -1.55
CA GLN A 472 32.19 -37.61 -0.52
C GLN A 472 31.17 -36.73 -1.24
N HIS A 473 29.91 -37.15 -1.17
CA HIS A 473 28.68 -36.52 -1.70
C HIS A 473 28.22 -36.96 -3.10
N GLY A 474 27.40 -38.02 -3.06
CA GLY A 474 26.34 -38.35 -4.01
C GLY A 474 25.34 -39.24 -3.27
N ILE A 475 24.09 -38.82 -3.14
CA ILE A 475 23.03 -39.63 -2.48
C ILE A 475 22.51 -40.62 -3.52
N GLU A 476 22.76 -41.90 -3.28
CA GLU A 476 22.43 -43.06 -4.14
C GLU A 476 21.00 -43.60 -3.87
N GLU A 477 20.08 -42.77 -3.36
CA GLU A 477 18.73 -43.22 -2.95
C GLU A 477 17.59 -42.76 -3.87
N HIS A 478 17.89 -42.11 -5.00
CA HIS A 478 16.91 -41.81 -6.05
C HIS A 478 16.79 -42.87 -7.16
N GLN A 479 17.16 -44.13 -6.88
CA GLN A 479 17.00 -45.26 -7.81
C GLN A 479 16.10 -46.41 -7.32
N VAL A 480 15.51 -46.31 -6.12
CA VAL A 480 14.62 -47.37 -5.58
C VAL A 480 13.23 -46.83 -5.21
N MET A 481 12.77 -45.80 -5.92
CA MET A 481 11.37 -45.34 -5.90
C MET A 481 10.79 -45.23 -7.32
N ALA A 482 11.10 -46.21 -8.17
CA ALA A 482 10.53 -46.35 -9.51
C ALA A 482 9.89 -47.72 -9.81
N ASP A 483 9.90 -48.67 -8.87
CA ASP A 483 9.28 -49.99 -9.07
C ASP A 483 8.55 -50.46 -7.81
N ARG A 484 7.23 -50.26 -7.76
CA ARG A 484 6.27 -51.17 -7.10
C ARG A 484 4.83 -50.73 -7.36
N ASN A 485 4.27 -51.30 -8.43
CA ASN A 485 2.83 -51.41 -8.65
C ASN A 485 2.38 -52.82 -8.25
N SER A 486 1.44 -52.96 -7.31
CA SER A 486 0.38 -54.00 -7.34
C SER A 486 -0.58 -53.87 -6.14
N ASN A 487 -1.83 -53.50 -6.43
CA ASN A 487 -3.05 -53.81 -5.65
C ASN A 487 -3.32 -55.34 -5.67
N PRO A 488 -4.21 -55.99 -4.87
CA PRO A 488 -5.51 -55.48 -4.36
C PRO A 488 -6.01 -55.97 -2.97
N SER A 489 -7.17 -55.42 -2.57
CA SER A 489 -8.33 -56.05 -1.88
C SER A 489 -8.66 -55.71 -0.40
N SER A 490 -9.96 -55.38 -0.24
CA SER A 490 -10.91 -55.05 0.86
C SER A 490 -10.99 -56.07 2.02
N PRO A 491 -11.71 -55.86 3.17
CA PRO A 491 -13.00 -55.13 3.32
C PRO A 491 -13.26 -54.32 4.62
N GLU A 492 -14.41 -53.60 4.60
CA GLU A 492 -15.05 -52.79 5.67
C GLU A 492 -15.48 -53.61 6.92
N PRO A 493 -15.86 -52.93 8.03
CA PRO A 493 -17.31 -52.86 8.30
C PRO A 493 -17.85 -51.56 8.94
N GLU A 494 -19.06 -51.21 8.47
CA GLU A 494 -20.29 -50.74 9.14
C GLU A 494 -20.29 -49.83 10.39
N VAL A 495 -21.01 -48.71 10.20
CA VAL A 495 -21.57 -47.78 11.19
C VAL A 495 -22.89 -48.34 11.75
N LYS A 496 -23.10 -48.21 13.07
CA LYS A 496 -24.41 -48.37 13.73
C LYS A 496 -24.90 -47.03 14.29
N ALA A 497 -26.20 -46.79 14.14
CA ALA A 497 -26.91 -45.59 14.57
C ALA A 497 -27.88 -45.83 15.75
N ALA A 498 -28.10 -44.74 16.52
CA ALA A 498 -29.28 -44.33 17.32
C ALA A 498 -29.61 -45.08 18.64
N PRO A 499 -30.48 -44.54 19.56
CA PRO A 499 -31.24 -43.27 19.56
C PRO A 499 -31.22 -42.49 20.93
N ALA A 500 -32.25 -41.65 21.15
CA ALA A 500 -32.36 -40.41 21.92
C ALA A 500 -32.99 -40.49 23.36
N ASP A 501 -33.26 -39.28 23.89
CA ASP A 501 -34.14 -38.84 25.01
C ASP A 501 -33.47 -38.76 26.41
N SER A 502 -33.70 -37.80 27.32
CA SER A 502 -34.77 -36.79 27.53
C SER A 502 -34.35 -35.68 28.55
N GLU A 503 -34.93 -34.48 28.40
CA GLU A 503 -35.43 -33.46 29.37
C GLU A 503 -34.74 -33.15 30.74
N ALA A 504 -34.56 -31.84 31.05
CA ALA A 504 -35.21 -31.13 32.18
C ALA A 504 -34.83 -29.62 32.30
N GLU A 505 -35.88 -28.79 32.23
CA GLU A 505 -36.24 -27.53 32.93
C GLU A 505 -35.24 -26.48 33.51
N THR A 506 -35.36 -25.27 32.96
CA THR A 506 -35.45 -23.90 33.55
C THR A 506 -34.85 -23.54 34.92
N LYS A 507 -34.09 -22.43 34.93
CA LYS A 507 -34.35 -21.28 35.83
C LYS A 507 -33.77 -19.97 35.25
N SER A 508 -34.63 -18.95 35.21
CA SER A 508 -34.31 -17.59 34.79
C SER A 508 -33.54 -16.84 35.87
N GLU A 509 -32.52 -16.07 35.47
CA GLU A 509 -32.11 -14.89 36.24
C GLU A 509 -31.84 -13.73 35.27
N LYS A 510 -32.56 -12.64 35.52
CA LYS A 510 -32.49 -11.37 34.81
C LYS A 510 -31.28 -10.57 35.32
N THR A 511 -30.31 -10.33 34.47
CA THR A 511 -29.38 -9.20 34.58
C THR A 511 -29.29 -8.53 33.22
N ALA A 512 -30.21 -7.58 32.97
CA ALA A 512 -30.15 -6.73 31.79
C ALA A 512 -28.97 -5.77 31.94
N ALA A 513 -27.87 -6.05 31.24
CA ALA A 513 -26.91 -5.03 30.85
C ALA A 513 -27.63 -4.02 29.92
N PRO A 514 -27.29 -2.72 29.96
CA PRO A 514 -27.95 -1.73 29.13
C PRO A 514 -27.71 -2.09 27.66
N ILE A 515 -28.78 -2.44 26.97
CA ILE A 515 -28.78 -2.64 25.53
C ILE A 515 -28.40 -1.28 24.93
N MET A 516 -27.21 -1.18 24.35
CA MET A 516 -26.81 -0.03 23.54
C MET A 516 -27.74 0.00 22.33
N SER A 517 -28.82 0.78 22.41
CA SER A 517 -29.79 0.89 21.33
C SER A 517 -29.27 1.86 20.28
N TYR A 518 -29.02 1.35 19.07
CA TYR A 518 -28.86 2.19 17.89
C TYR A 518 -30.19 2.91 17.64
N SER A 519 -30.21 4.23 17.75
CA SER A 519 -31.45 5.03 17.79
C SER A 519 -32.14 5.22 16.44
N TRP A 520 -31.56 4.69 15.35
CA TRP A 520 -32.07 4.93 14.01
C TRP A 520 -31.93 3.70 13.11
N VAL A 521 -33.01 2.95 12.91
CA VAL A 521 -33.01 1.76 12.05
C VAL A 521 -33.78 2.01 10.73
N GLY A 522 -34.00 3.28 10.38
CA GLY A 522 -34.87 3.71 9.28
C GLY A 522 -34.17 3.87 7.92
N ALA A 523 -34.95 4.30 6.91
CA ALA A 523 -34.40 4.85 5.67
C ALA A 523 -33.88 6.28 5.92
N PRO A 524 -32.85 6.76 5.19
CA PRO A 524 -32.25 8.09 5.35
C PRO A 524 -33.28 9.18 5.51
N THR A 525 -33.07 10.02 6.51
CA THR A 525 -33.88 11.22 6.71
C THR A 525 -33.38 12.31 5.77
N GLU A 526 -34.30 13.16 5.28
CA GLU A 526 -33.89 14.31 4.47
C GLU A 526 -33.02 15.25 5.30
N PHE A 527 -31.90 15.68 4.72
CA PHE A 527 -31.02 16.63 5.35
C PHE A 527 -31.74 17.96 5.61
N ASN A 528 -31.75 18.40 6.86
CA ASN A 528 -32.60 19.50 7.34
C ASN A 528 -31.88 20.85 7.47
N GLY A 529 -30.57 20.92 7.18
CA GLY A 529 -29.78 22.15 7.23
C GLY A 529 -29.46 22.69 8.62
N THR A 530 -29.52 21.88 9.69
CA THR A 530 -29.39 22.31 11.10
C THR A 530 -28.09 23.03 11.47
N ASN A 531 -26.96 22.74 10.81
CA ASN A 531 -25.69 23.46 11.05
C ASN A 531 -24.88 23.55 9.76
N PRO A 532 -24.81 24.72 9.08
CA PRO A 532 -24.18 24.89 7.76
C PRO A 532 -22.65 24.61 7.73
N ASP A 533 -21.99 24.50 8.88
CA ASP A 533 -20.54 24.31 8.95
C ASP A 533 -20.16 22.82 9.05
N THR A 534 -20.89 22.02 9.83
CA THR A 534 -20.51 20.62 10.12
C THR A 534 -21.60 19.59 9.79
N GLY A 535 -22.81 20.03 9.46
CA GLY A 535 -23.96 19.13 9.21
C GLY A 535 -24.65 18.68 10.49
N GLY A 536 -24.13 19.12 11.64
CA GLY A 536 -24.65 18.83 12.97
C GLY A 536 -23.56 18.70 14.04
N ASP A 537 -23.95 18.32 15.26
CA ASP A 537 -23.07 17.99 16.37
C ASP A 537 -23.12 16.51 16.74
N SER A 538 -22.11 15.75 16.31
CA SER A 538 -22.02 14.30 16.53
C SER A 538 -21.90 13.89 18.01
N ALA A 539 -21.67 14.81 18.94
CA ALA A 539 -21.78 14.49 20.37
C ALA A 539 -23.23 14.26 20.81
N THR A 540 -24.21 14.85 20.11
CA THR A 540 -25.62 14.86 20.53
C THR A 540 -26.60 14.32 19.48
N GLU A 541 -26.20 14.24 18.21
CA GLU A 541 -27.03 13.71 17.12
C GLU A 541 -26.27 12.75 16.21
N ASN A 542 -26.99 11.77 15.65
CA ASN A 542 -26.41 10.83 14.69
C ASN A 542 -26.34 11.49 13.29
N LEU A 543 -25.15 11.93 12.88
CA LEU A 543 -24.96 12.55 11.56
C LEU A 543 -25.08 11.58 10.39
N ASN A 544 -25.05 10.26 10.64
CA ASN A 544 -25.18 9.25 9.58
C ASN A 544 -26.61 9.06 9.11
N GLN A 545 -27.61 9.55 9.86
CA GLN A 545 -29.03 9.41 9.51
C GLN A 545 -29.38 10.05 8.16
N TRP A 546 -28.54 10.97 7.65
CA TRP A 546 -28.73 11.66 6.38
C TRP A 546 -28.36 10.81 5.15
N TYR A 547 -27.64 9.71 5.32
CA TYR A 547 -26.98 9.00 4.22
C TYR A 547 -27.26 7.50 4.25
N GLN A 548 -27.32 6.87 3.07
CA GLN A 548 -27.36 5.42 2.97
C GLN A 548 -25.99 4.83 3.33
N SER A 549 -25.96 3.83 4.22
CA SER A 549 -24.71 3.11 4.53
C SER A 549 -24.13 2.40 3.30
N GLY A 550 -24.97 1.96 2.36
CA GLY A 550 -24.52 1.35 1.10
C GLY A 550 -23.72 2.30 0.21
N ASP A 551 -24.14 3.56 0.11
CA ASP A 551 -23.43 4.59 -0.65
C ASP A 551 -22.11 4.96 0.03
N GLN A 552 -22.14 5.14 1.35
CA GLN A 552 -20.92 5.40 2.13
C GLN A 552 -19.91 4.24 2.01
N ALA A 553 -20.40 3.00 2.13
CA ALA A 553 -19.58 1.79 2.01
C ALA A 553 -18.89 1.72 0.65
N TYR A 554 -19.66 1.92 -0.42
CA TYR A 554 -19.14 1.85 -1.78
C TYR A 554 -18.08 2.92 -2.05
N ILE A 555 -18.27 4.15 -1.57
CA ILE A 555 -17.30 5.23 -1.79
C ILE A 555 -16.07 5.10 -0.88
N LEU A 556 -16.21 4.60 0.35
CA LEU A 556 -15.06 4.24 1.20
C LEU A 556 -14.18 3.17 0.53
N VAL A 557 -14.81 2.08 0.06
CA VAL A 557 -14.09 1.01 -0.64
C VAL A 557 -13.49 1.54 -1.95
N SER A 558 -14.22 2.36 -2.70
CA SER A 558 -13.72 2.99 -3.92
C SER A 558 -12.50 3.87 -3.66
N ALA A 559 -12.48 4.64 -2.56
CA ALA A 559 -11.30 5.43 -2.17
C ALA A 559 -10.08 4.54 -1.91
N CYS A 560 -10.27 3.40 -1.23
CA CYS A 560 -9.20 2.42 -0.98
C CYS A 560 -8.72 1.77 -2.28
N MET A 561 -9.62 1.51 -3.23
CA MET A 561 -9.26 1.01 -4.56
C MET A 561 -8.46 2.04 -5.35
N VAL A 562 -8.87 3.32 -5.35
CA VAL A 562 -8.12 4.39 -6.02
C VAL A 562 -6.74 4.59 -5.39
N LEU A 563 -6.62 4.44 -4.06
CA LEU A 563 -5.30 4.47 -3.40
C LEU A 563 -4.34 3.46 -4.03
N MET A 564 -4.80 2.25 -4.40
CA MET A 564 -3.96 1.22 -5.05
C MET A 564 -3.43 1.63 -6.44
N MET A 565 -4.05 2.62 -7.10
CA MET A 565 -3.53 3.14 -8.37
C MET A 565 -2.18 3.82 -8.19
N ILE A 566 -1.93 4.48 -7.06
CA ILE A 566 -0.67 5.20 -6.78
C ILE A 566 0.54 4.25 -6.76
N PRO A 567 0.56 3.16 -5.96
CA PRO A 567 1.60 2.16 -6.06
C PRO A 567 1.54 1.39 -7.38
N GLY A 568 0.36 1.26 -8.01
CA GLY A 568 0.25 0.75 -9.38
C GLY A 568 1.11 1.53 -10.38
N ILE A 569 1.03 2.87 -10.32
CA ILE A 569 1.87 3.78 -11.10
C ILE A 569 3.34 3.61 -10.72
N ALA A 570 3.64 3.51 -9.42
CA ALA A 570 5.00 3.32 -8.94
C ALA A 570 5.64 2.05 -9.54
N PHE A 571 4.95 0.91 -9.48
CA PHE A 571 5.44 -0.35 -10.06
C PHE A 571 5.49 -0.32 -11.59
N LEU A 572 4.50 0.29 -12.24
CA LEU A 572 4.48 0.49 -13.69
C LEU A 572 5.72 1.28 -14.16
N TYR A 573 5.95 2.45 -13.55
CA TYR A 573 7.05 3.34 -13.91
C TYR A 573 8.41 2.79 -13.52
N SER A 574 8.50 2.12 -12.37
CA SER A 574 9.69 1.36 -12.01
C SER A 574 10.00 0.34 -13.11
N GLY A 575 9.06 -0.53 -13.46
CA GLY A 575 9.21 -1.56 -14.48
C GLY A 575 9.61 -1.04 -15.87
N LEU A 576 9.08 0.12 -16.26
CA LEU A 576 9.41 0.82 -17.51
C LEU A 576 10.79 1.52 -17.48
N ALA A 577 11.23 2.00 -16.31
CA ALA A 577 12.54 2.60 -16.14
C ALA A 577 13.66 1.58 -16.31
N ARG A 578 14.88 2.08 -16.53
CA ARG A 578 16.08 1.23 -16.54
C ARG A 578 16.37 0.79 -15.12
N ARG A 579 17.00 -0.37 -15.00
CA ARG A 579 17.39 -0.98 -13.73
C ARG A 579 18.07 -0.03 -12.74
N LYS A 580 18.90 0.89 -13.24
CA LYS A 580 19.69 1.84 -12.43
C LYS A 580 18.91 3.06 -11.91
N SER A 581 17.64 3.18 -12.27
CA SER A 581 16.73 4.24 -11.82
C SER A 581 15.36 3.70 -11.41
N ALA A 582 15.25 2.37 -11.23
CA ALA A 582 13.99 1.68 -10.97
C ALA A 582 13.49 1.98 -9.55
N LEU A 583 14.40 2.05 -8.57
CA LEU A 583 14.07 2.40 -7.19
C LEU A 583 13.60 3.86 -7.11
N SER A 584 14.24 4.74 -7.86
CA SER A 584 13.95 6.15 -7.89
C SER A 584 12.52 6.43 -8.36
N GLN A 585 12.03 5.68 -9.35
CA GLN A 585 10.63 5.80 -9.78
C GLN A 585 9.63 5.29 -8.73
N LEU A 586 9.94 4.21 -8.01
CA LEU A 586 9.13 3.79 -6.86
C LEU A 586 9.08 4.90 -5.81
N TRP A 587 10.24 5.41 -5.42
CA TRP A 587 10.36 6.42 -4.37
C TRP A 587 9.64 7.73 -4.74
N VAL A 588 9.85 8.23 -5.96
CA VAL A 588 9.22 9.49 -6.42
C VAL A 588 7.70 9.37 -6.44
N ALA A 589 7.14 8.25 -6.90
CA ALA A 589 5.70 8.05 -6.91
C ALA A 589 5.12 7.94 -5.49
N MET A 590 5.76 7.18 -4.59
CA MET A 590 5.27 7.01 -3.21
C MET A 590 5.44 8.29 -2.37
N MET A 591 6.56 9.02 -2.53
CA MET A 591 6.76 10.29 -1.84
C MET A 591 5.83 11.39 -2.36
N THR A 592 5.50 11.36 -3.66
CA THR A 592 4.48 12.24 -4.25
C THR A 592 3.14 12.07 -3.53
N PHE A 593 2.78 10.86 -3.14
CA PHE A 593 1.59 10.62 -2.33
C PHE A 593 1.66 11.33 -0.99
N SER A 594 2.78 11.21 -0.27
CA SER A 594 2.97 11.88 1.02
C SER A 594 2.80 13.41 0.93
N VAL A 595 3.36 14.01 -0.13
CA VAL A 595 3.22 15.45 -0.40
C VAL A 595 1.77 15.82 -0.73
N CYS A 596 1.06 15.00 -1.50
CA CYS A 596 -0.32 15.27 -1.89
C CYS A 596 -1.29 15.15 -0.71
N VAL A 597 -1.12 14.16 0.17
CA VAL A 597 -1.93 14.04 1.39
C VAL A 597 -1.80 15.30 2.25
N PHE A 598 -0.56 15.79 2.44
CA PHE A 598 -0.34 17.06 3.14
C PHE A 598 -0.99 18.24 2.41
N GLN A 599 -0.72 18.41 1.11
CA GLN A 599 -1.23 19.54 0.33
C GLN A 599 -2.77 19.58 0.35
N TRP A 600 -3.41 18.42 0.19
CA TRP A 600 -4.87 18.29 0.14
C TRP A 600 -5.52 18.66 1.46
N TYR A 601 -5.01 18.11 2.57
CA TYR A 601 -5.42 18.48 3.92
C TYR A 601 -5.19 19.97 4.20
N PHE A 602 -4.01 20.49 3.84
CA PHE A 602 -3.61 21.85 4.19
C PHE A 602 -4.52 22.88 3.52
N TRP A 603 -4.63 22.83 2.19
CA TRP A 603 -5.52 23.74 1.45
C TRP A 603 -6.06 23.19 0.12
N GLY A 604 -5.66 22.01 -0.32
CA GLY A 604 -6.02 21.52 -1.66
C GLY A 604 -7.53 21.29 -1.76
N TYR A 605 -8.14 20.65 -0.77
CA TYR A 605 -9.58 20.41 -0.76
C TYR A 605 -10.38 21.72 -0.86
N THR A 606 -10.03 22.72 -0.04
CA THR A 606 -10.77 24.00 -0.03
C THR A 606 -10.58 24.79 -1.33
N LEU A 607 -9.39 24.74 -1.94
CA LEU A 607 -9.12 25.41 -3.22
C LEU A 607 -9.77 24.70 -4.41
N ALA A 608 -10.06 23.41 -4.33
CA ALA A 608 -10.80 22.70 -5.36
C ALA A 608 -12.32 22.83 -5.16
N PHE A 609 -12.81 22.60 -3.94
CA PHE A 609 -14.20 22.24 -3.68
C PHE A 609 -14.96 23.15 -2.73
N SER A 610 -14.40 24.28 -2.29
CA SER A 610 -15.21 25.22 -1.50
C SER A 610 -16.39 25.76 -2.31
N GLU A 611 -17.58 25.50 -1.81
CA GLU A 611 -18.89 25.87 -2.35
C GLU A 611 -19.20 27.37 -2.21
N THR A 612 -18.45 28.09 -1.38
CA THR A 612 -18.66 29.52 -1.13
C THR A 612 -17.85 30.42 -2.09
N ALA A 613 -17.00 29.84 -2.94
CA ALA A 613 -16.21 30.60 -3.90
C ALA A 613 -17.02 30.91 -5.17
N THR A 614 -17.10 32.19 -5.56
CA THR A 614 -17.94 32.66 -6.68
C THR A 614 -17.17 33.06 -7.93
N ASN A 615 -15.83 33.00 -7.91
CA ASN A 615 -15.00 33.43 -9.04
C ASN A 615 -14.96 32.42 -10.21
N GLY A 616 -15.45 31.19 -9.98
CA GLY A 616 -15.52 30.10 -10.97
C GLY A 616 -14.18 29.55 -11.47
N PHE A 617 -13.06 29.97 -10.89
CA PHE A 617 -11.71 29.59 -11.27
C PHE A 617 -10.97 28.78 -10.19
N ILE A 618 -11.06 29.20 -8.92
CA ILE A 618 -10.45 28.53 -7.77
C ILE A 618 -11.30 28.75 -6.51
N GLY A 619 -11.32 27.77 -5.61
CA GLY A 619 -11.95 27.83 -4.30
C GLY A 619 -11.33 28.88 -3.37
N ASN A 620 -11.97 29.10 -2.22
CA ASN A 620 -11.44 29.95 -1.14
C ASN A 620 -10.92 29.09 0.03
N LEU A 621 -10.60 29.68 1.19
CA LEU A 621 -10.00 28.97 2.35
C LEU A 621 -11.01 28.53 3.42
N ARG A 622 -12.30 28.39 3.10
CA ARG A 622 -13.36 27.97 4.04
C ARG A 622 -13.03 26.66 4.78
N HIS A 623 -12.45 25.69 4.07
CA HIS A 623 -12.11 24.36 4.59
C HIS A 623 -10.60 24.16 4.79
N PHE A 624 -9.85 25.23 5.08
CA PHE A 624 -8.42 25.12 5.40
C PHE A 624 -8.18 24.14 6.56
N GLY A 625 -7.26 23.19 6.39
CA GLY A 625 -7.03 22.12 7.38
C GLY A 625 -8.23 21.19 7.60
N LEU A 626 -9.07 20.98 6.59
CA LEU A 626 -10.36 20.28 6.66
C LEU A 626 -11.34 20.84 7.71
N LYS A 627 -11.16 22.09 8.12
CA LYS A 627 -12.13 22.76 8.98
C LYS A 627 -13.51 22.75 8.31
N ASN A 628 -14.58 22.64 9.10
CA ASN A 628 -15.95 22.66 8.60
C ASN A 628 -16.20 21.62 7.48
N THR A 629 -15.57 20.44 7.59
CA THR A 629 -15.70 19.35 6.61
C THR A 629 -16.08 18.08 7.37
N LEU A 630 -17.39 17.84 7.50
CA LEU A 630 -17.92 16.72 8.31
C LEU A 630 -19.16 16.11 7.62
N GLY A 631 -20.34 16.21 8.24
CA GLY A 631 -21.58 15.55 7.82
C GLY A 631 -22.46 16.34 6.86
N GLN A 632 -22.01 17.49 6.36
CA GLN A 632 -22.70 18.25 5.31
C GLN A 632 -22.75 17.45 3.99
N PRO A 633 -23.82 17.55 3.18
CA PRO A 633 -23.83 16.98 1.84
C PRO A 633 -22.66 17.50 1.01
N SER A 634 -22.01 16.62 0.25
CA SER A 634 -20.84 17.00 -0.54
C SER A 634 -21.22 17.93 -1.71
N PRO A 635 -20.30 18.79 -2.18
CA PRO A 635 -20.55 19.62 -3.36
C PRO A 635 -20.67 18.81 -4.66
N GLY A 636 -20.19 17.55 -4.70
CA GLY A 636 -20.27 16.69 -5.88
C GLY A 636 -21.55 15.85 -5.96
N SER A 637 -22.15 15.51 -4.81
CA SER A 637 -23.38 14.73 -4.73
C SER A 637 -24.01 14.83 -3.32
N PRO A 638 -25.35 14.94 -3.22
CA PRO A 638 -26.04 14.89 -1.94
C PRO A 638 -26.03 13.49 -1.29
N LEU A 639 -25.65 12.44 -2.03
CA LEU A 639 -25.66 11.05 -1.53
C LEU A 639 -24.57 10.74 -0.51
N VAL A 640 -23.52 11.57 -0.45
CA VAL A 640 -22.37 11.34 0.43
C VAL A 640 -21.97 12.60 1.20
N PRO A 641 -21.42 12.45 2.41
CA PRO A 641 -20.96 13.58 3.20
C PRO A 641 -19.67 14.19 2.64
N ALA A 642 -19.48 15.49 2.92
CA ALA A 642 -18.33 16.29 2.49
C ALA A 642 -17.00 15.69 2.95
N LEU A 643 -16.94 15.10 4.15
CA LEU A 643 -15.73 14.42 4.65
C LEU A 643 -15.34 13.21 3.79
N LEU A 644 -16.31 12.38 3.40
CA LEU A 644 -16.07 11.21 2.55
C LEU A 644 -15.69 11.61 1.14
N TYR A 645 -16.39 12.61 0.60
CA TYR A 645 -16.04 13.20 -0.69
C TYR A 645 -14.61 13.76 -0.71
N SER A 646 -14.20 14.46 0.35
CA SER A 646 -12.83 14.96 0.49
C SER A 646 -11.79 13.83 0.51
N PHE A 647 -12.06 12.73 1.23
CA PHE A 647 -11.17 11.57 1.28
C PHE A 647 -11.02 10.92 -0.10
N TYR A 648 -12.14 10.71 -0.79
CA TYR A 648 -12.18 10.11 -2.12
C TYR A 648 -11.41 10.97 -3.14
N GLN A 649 -11.68 12.27 -3.17
CA GLN A 649 -11.05 13.22 -4.11
C GLN A 649 -9.56 13.45 -3.83
N MET A 650 -9.09 13.26 -2.59
CA MET A 650 -7.65 13.25 -2.28
C MET A 650 -6.90 12.23 -3.15
N MET A 651 -7.51 11.06 -3.37
CA MET A 651 -6.88 9.98 -4.12
C MET A 651 -6.73 10.34 -5.60
N PHE A 652 -7.68 11.10 -6.17
CA PHE A 652 -7.59 11.60 -7.55
C PHE A 652 -6.40 12.55 -7.70
N LEU A 653 -6.20 13.48 -6.75
CA LEU A 653 -5.02 14.34 -6.74
C LEU A 653 -3.74 13.51 -6.68
N ALA A 654 -3.66 12.57 -5.73
CA ALA A 654 -2.46 11.77 -5.51
C ALA A 654 -2.11 10.91 -6.73
N VAL A 655 -3.10 10.30 -7.39
CA VAL A 655 -2.93 9.58 -8.66
C VAL A 655 -2.41 10.52 -9.75
N THR A 656 -3.05 11.67 -9.92
CA THR A 656 -2.65 12.64 -10.97
C THR A 656 -1.23 13.15 -10.77
N ALA A 657 -0.87 13.43 -9.53
CA ALA A 657 0.47 13.87 -9.17
C ALA A 657 1.50 12.76 -9.41
N ALA A 658 1.20 11.51 -9.05
CA ALA A 658 2.08 10.36 -9.30
C ALA A 658 2.33 10.14 -10.80
N LEU A 659 1.29 10.28 -11.63
CA LEU A 659 1.42 10.26 -13.09
C LEU A 659 2.37 11.38 -13.58
N THR A 660 2.14 12.60 -13.11
CA THR A 660 2.96 13.77 -13.47
C THR A 660 4.43 13.58 -13.05
N ALA A 661 4.68 12.98 -11.89
CA ALA A 661 6.01 12.75 -11.35
C ALA A 661 6.82 11.73 -12.18
N GLY A 662 6.17 10.90 -13.01
CA GLY A 662 6.82 10.02 -13.98
C GLY A 662 7.69 10.77 -15.00
N ALA A 663 7.45 12.06 -15.22
CA ALA A 663 8.27 12.91 -16.09
C ALA A 663 9.73 13.06 -15.60
N THR A 664 10.01 12.71 -14.33
CA THR A 664 11.36 12.71 -13.75
C THR A 664 12.23 11.54 -14.18
N ALA A 665 11.67 10.53 -14.84
CA ALA A 665 12.36 9.28 -15.12
C ALA A 665 13.77 9.47 -15.71
N GLU A 666 14.73 8.81 -15.06
CA GLU A 666 16.16 8.71 -15.40
C GLU A 666 17.01 9.98 -15.28
N ARG A 667 16.43 11.17 -15.04
CA ARG A 667 17.21 12.43 -15.03
C ARG A 667 16.69 13.55 -14.14
N GLY A 668 15.51 13.41 -13.55
CA GLY A 668 14.94 14.38 -12.62
C GLY A 668 15.44 14.14 -11.20
N ARG A 669 15.76 15.21 -10.47
CA ARG A 669 16.09 15.17 -9.05
C ARG A 669 14.82 15.05 -8.21
N VAL A 670 14.89 14.23 -7.15
CA VAL A 670 13.68 13.83 -6.42
C VAL A 670 13.07 14.96 -5.57
N ILE A 671 13.89 15.77 -4.90
CA ILE A 671 13.39 16.87 -4.05
C ILE A 671 12.79 18.03 -4.84
N PRO A 672 13.42 18.54 -5.92
CA PRO A 672 12.79 19.53 -6.78
C PRO A 672 11.46 19.04 -7.36
N CYS A 673 11.31 17.74 -7.64
CA CYS A 673 10.03 17.16 -8.01
C CYS A 673 9.00 17.27 -6.88
N MET A 674 9.34 16.99 -5.62
CA MET A 674 8.41 17.13 -4.50
C MET A 674 7.92 18.57 -4.32
N VAL A 675 8.83 19.55 -4.46
CA VAL A 675 8.48 20.98 -4.44
C VAL A 675 7.56 21.33 -5.61
N PHE A 676 7.88 20.84 -6.82
CA PHE A 676 7.04 21.02 -8.00
C PHE A 676 5.64 20.47 -7.77
N ILE A 677 5.50 19.24 -7.28
CA ILE A 677 4.21 18.59 -7.02
C ILE A 677 3.36 19.41 -6.04
N PHE A 678 3.93 19.92 -4.95
CA PHE A 678 3.16 20.72 -3.98
C PHE A 678 2.54 21.99 -4.61
N PHE A 679 3.34 22.73 -5.38
CA PHE A 679 2.86 23.94 -6.07
C PHE A 679 1.97 23.61 -7.26
N TRP A 680 2.28 22.54 -8.00
CA TRP A 680 1.50 22.05 -9.12
C TRP A 680 0.11 21.59 -8.65
N ALA A 681 0.01 20.84 -7.56
CA ALA A 681 -1.26 20.45 -6.96
C ALA A 681 -2.11 21.69 -6.61
N THR A 682 -1.46 22.75 -6.12
CA THR A 682 -2.13 23.99 -5.69
C THR A 682 -2.56 24.87 -6.88
N LEU A 683 -1.72 25.04 -7.90
CA LEU A 683 -1.90 26.03 -8.98
C LEU A 683 -2.38 25.43 -10.30
N VAL A 684 -2.28 24.10 -10.47
CA VAL A 684 -2.74 23.39 -11.67
C VAL A 684 -3.91 22.50 -11.34
N TYR A 685 -3.73 21.51 -10.46
CA TYR A 685 -4.79 20.54 -10.16
C TYR A 685 -6.01 21.19 -9.49
N CYS A 686 -5.84 21.97 -8.42
CA CYS A 686 -6.97 22.58 -7.71
C CYS A 686 -7.83 23.47 -8.62
N PRO A 687 -7.25 24.36 -9.48
CA PRO A 687 -8.04 25.08 -10.48
C PRO A 687 -8.76 24.16 -11.47
N LEU A 688 -8.09 23.17 -12.07
CA LEU A 688 -8.75 22.27 -13.04
C LEU A 688 -9.92 21.52 -12.41
N ALA A 689 -9.74 20.99 -11.20
CA ALA A 689 -10.80 20.33 -10.43
C ALA A 689 -11.94 21.32 -10.11
N CYS A 690 -11.61 22.55 -9.70
CA CYS A 690 -12.61 23.59 -9.45
C CYS A 690 -13.42 23.90 -10.72
N TRP A 691 -12.79 23.99 -11.88
CA TRP A 691 -13.48 24.38 -13.11
C TRP A 691 -14.62 23.43 -13.46
N VAL A 692 -14.39 22.13 -13.36
CA VAL A 692 -15.29 21.10 -13.90
C VAL A 692 -16.10 20.36 -12.85
N TRP A 693 -15.65 20.30 -11.59
CA TRP A 693 -16.33 19.54 -10.53
C TRP A 693 -16.86 20.39 -9.39
N ASN A 694 -16.41 21.63 -9.23
CA ASN A 694 -17.04 22.54 -8.28
C ASN A 694 -18.31 23.11 -8.92
N VAL A 695 -19.41 23.16 -8.16
CA VAL A 695 -20.70 23.70 -8.61
C VAL A 695 -20.61 25.14 -9.12
N ASN A 696 -19.64 25.92 -8.63
CA ASN A 696 -19.41 27.30 -9.10
C ASN A 696 -18.36 27.38 -10.22
N GLY A 697 -17.73 26.27 -10.60
CA GLY A 697 -16.72 26.22 -11.65
C GLY A 697 -17.25 26.68 -13.00
N TRP A 698 -16.43 27.39 -13.77
CA TRP A 698 -16.88 27.91 -15.07
C TRP A 698 -17.22 26.78 -16.06
N ALA A 699 -16.48 25.67 -16.06
CA ALA A 699 -16.69 24.56 -17.00
C ALA A 699 -17.91 23.72 -16.60
N PHE A 700 -18.11 23.51 -15.28
CA PHE A 700 -19.33 22.93 -14.72
C PHE A 700 -20.56 23.71 -15.20
N ASN A 701 -20.56 25.04 -14.99
CA ASN A 701 -21.66 25.92 -15.40
C ASN A 701 -21.82 26.05 -16.93
N TYR A 702 -20.74 25.85 -17.69
CA TYR A 702 -20.79 25.82 -19.16
C TYR A 702 -21.39 24.53 -19.72
N GLY A 703 -21.60 23.51 -18.89
CA GLY A 703 -22.17 22.21 -19.27
C GLY A 703 -21.15 21.21 -19.79
N VAL A 704 -19.90 21.30 -19.35
CA VAL A 704 -18.87 20.32 -19.68
C VAL A 704 -19.20 18.99 -19.02
N LEU A 705 -19.15 17.92 -19.82
CA LEU A 705 -19.31 16.55 -19.36
C LEU A 705 -17.93 15.94 -19.13
N ASP A 706 -17.55 15.81 -17.86
CA ASP A 706 -16.36 15.09 -17.42
C ASP A 706 -16.67 14.26 -16.17
N TYR A 707 -16.85 12.95 -16.37
CA TYR A 707 -17.40 12.07 -15.34
C TYR A 707 -16.42 11.80 -14.19
N ALA A 708 -15.24 11.27 -14.50
CA ALA A 708 -14.23 10.90 -13.50
C ALA A 708 -12.87 11.61 -13.70
N GLY A 709 -12.77 12.60 -14.61
CA GLY A 709 -11.62 13.52 -14.62
C GLY A 709 -10.71 13.45 -15.84
N GLY A 710 -11.27 13.41 -17.04
CA GLY A 710 -10.50 13.57 -18.28
C GLY A 710 -9.73 14.89 -18.34
N GLY A 711 -10.27 15.97 -17.77
CA GLY A 711 -9.60 17.26 -17.65
C GLY A 711 -8.60 17.31 -16.50
N PRO A 712 -9.05 17.25 -15.23
CA PRO A 712 -8.19 17.39 -14.06
C PRO A 712 -7.11 16.31 -13.93
N VAL A 713 -7.43 15.06 -14.30
CA VAL A 713 -6.52 13.92 -14.12
C VAL A 713 -5.75 13.63 -15.40
N GLU A 714 -6.43 13.29 -16.49
CA GLU A 714 -5.76 12.74 -17.67
C GLU A 714 -5.03 13.81 -18.50
N ILE A 715 -5.76 14.84 -18.96
CA ILE A 715 -5.15 15.99 -19.65
C ILE A 715 -4.25 16.76 -18.69
N GLY A 716 -4.68 16.93 -17.44
CA GLY A 716 -3.93 17.57 -16.36
C GLY A 716 -2.54 16.99 -16.22
N SER A 717 -2.44 15.69 -15.93
CA SER A 717 -1.16 15.00 -15.79
C SER A 717 -0.38 14.90 -17.10
N GLY A 718 -1.03 14.50 -18.21
CA GLY A 718 -0.36 14.30 -19.50
C GLY A 718 0.30 15.57 -20.04
N MET A 719 -0.40 16.70 -19.98
CA MET A 719 0.15 17.99 -20.42
C MET A 719 1.19 18.55 -19.44
N SER A 720 1.01 18.31 -18.14
CA SER A 720 1.96 18.74 -17.11
C SER A 720 3.26 17.94 -17.17
N ALA A 721 3.20 16.64 -17.42
CA ALA A 721 4.35 15.78 -17.66
C ALA A 721 5.10 16.23 -18.91
N LEU A 722 4.40 16.51 -20.02
CA LEU A 722 5.01 17.05 -21.23
C LEU A 722 5.73 18.39 -20.98
N ALA A 723 5.10 19.29 -20.22
CA ALA A 723 5.69 20.56 -19.83
C ALA A 723 6.93 20.39 -18.95
N TYR A 724 6.87 19.49 -17.96
CA TYR A 724 8.00 19.17 -17.09
C TYR A 724 9.17 18.59 -17.90
N SER A 725 8.91 17.60 -18.77
CA SER A 725 9.92 17.00 -19.64
C SER A 725 10.52 18.01 -20.63
N TRP A 726 9.75 19.02 -21.08
CA TRP A 726 10.27 20.11 -21.90
C TRP A 726 11.28 20.98 -21.13
N VAL A 727 10.97 21.34 -19.88
CA VAL A 727 11.88 22.15 -19.03
C VAL A 727 13.11 21.35 -18.62
N LEU A 728 12.95 20.07 -18.30
CA LEU A 728 14.03 19.15 -17.94
C LEU A 728 15.02 18.93 -19.11
N GLY A 729 14.53 19.05 -20.34
CA GLY A 729 15.31 18.86 -21.56
C GLY A 729 15.50 17.38 -21.93
N ARG A 730 16.09 17.17 -23.11
CA ARG A 730 16.26 15.84 -23.73
C ARG A 730 17.46 15.08 -23.14
N ARG A 731 17.35 13.74 -23.10
CA ARG A 731 18.49 12.83 -22.85
C ARG A 731 19.46 12.82 -24.03
N ASN A 732 20.72 12.46 -23.74
CA ASN A 732 21.73 12.22 -24.76
C ASN A 732 21.33 11.00 -25.63
N GLU A 733 21.31 11.15 -26.95
CA GLU A 733 20.88 10.10 -27.89
C GLU A 733 21.67 8.79 -27.74
N LYS A 734 22.95 8.88 -27.37
CA LYS A 734 23.79 7.70 -27.10
C LYS A 734 23.26 6.85 -25.94
N MET A 735 22.63 7.48 -24.95
CA MET A 735 22.01 6.79 -23.81
C MET A 735 20.67 6.13 -24.15
N MET A 736 20.08 6.44 -25.31
CA MET A 736 18.78 5.92 -25.77
C MET A 736 18.88 4.66 -26.62
N LEU A 737 20.05 4.35 -27.19
CA LEU A 737 20.24 3.23 -28.13
C LEU A 737 19.94 1.84 -27.52
N ASN A 738 20.01 1.71 -26.19
CA ASN A 738 19.77 0.46 -25.45
C ASN A 738 18.63 0.56 -24.42
N PHE A 739 17.70 1.51 -24.55
CA PHE A 739 16.59 1.63 -23.61
C PHE A 739 15.63 0.44 -23.74
N ARG A 740 15.51 -0.35 -22.68
CA ARG A 740 14.55 -1.46 -22.57
C ARG A 740 13.93 -1.45 -21.18
N PRO A 741 12.63 -1.79 -21.05
CA PRO A 741 12.00 -1.95 -19.75
C PRO A 741 12.75 -3.01 -18.94
N HIS A 742 12.99 -2.74 -17.66
CA HIS A 742 13.84 -3.62 -16.86
C HIS A 742 13.08 -4.84 -16.32
N ASN A 743 11.77 -4.71 -16.02
CA ASN A 743 10.97 -5.79 -15.42
C ASN A 743 9.51 -5.72 -15.87
N ILE A 744 9.14 -6.60 -16.79
CA ILE A 744 7.80 -6.68 -17.37
C ILE A 744 6.76 -7.17 -16.34
N SER A 745 7.15 -7.96 -15.35
CA SER A 745 6.25 -8.40 -14.27
C SER A 745 5.80 -7.22 -13.41
N LEU A 746 6.68 -6.25 -13.13
CA LEU A 746 6.30 -5.02 -12.40
C LEU A 746 5.38 -4.11 -13.24
N ILE A 747 5.61 -4.01 -14.56
CA ILE A 747 4.71 -3.30 -15.49
C ILE A 747 3.31 -3.92 -15.42
N THR A 748 3.25 -5.26 -15.47
CA THR A 748 1.99 -6.00 -15.44
C THR A 748 1.30 -5.85 -14.09
N LEU A 749 2.04 -5.97 -12.98
CA LEU A 749 1.53 -5.75 -11.62
C LEU A 749 0.96 -4.34 -11.46
N GLY A 750 1.71 -3.34 -11.93
CA GLY A 750 1.28 -1.94 -11.91
C GLY A 750 0.00 -1.72 -12.72
N THR A 751 -0.10 -2.33 -13.90
CA THR A 751 -1.30 -2.29 -14.76
C THR A 751 -2.50 -2.95 -14.09
N VAL A 752 -2.31 -4.08 -13.40
CA VAL A 752 -3.39 -4.77 -12.68
C VAL A 752 -3.89 -3.92 -11.49
N PHE A 753 -3.00 -3.30 -10.73
CA PHE A 753 -3.38 -2.37 -9.66
C PHE A 753 -4.09 -1.13 -10.20
N LEU A 754 -3.60 -0.56 -11.31
CA LEU A 754 -4.27 0.52 -12.00
C LEU A 754 -5.68 0.13 -12.43
N TRP A 755 -5.86 -1.03 -13.07
CA TRP A 755 -7.18 -1.49 -13.49
C TRP A 755 -8.10 -1.75 -12.30
N PHE A 756 -7.64 -2.49 -11.28
CA PHE A 756 -8.40 -2.71 -10.05
C PHE A 756 -8.86 -1.37 -9.44
N GLY A 757 -7.94 -0.42 -9.30
CA GLY A 757 -8.26 0.90 -8.76
C GLY A 757 -9.18 1.72 -9.65
N TRP A 758 -9.07 1.57 -10.97
CA TRP A 758 -9.91 2.29 -11.94
C TRP A 758 -11.40 1.95 -11.82
N LEU A 759 -11.72 0.74 -11.36
CA LEU A 759 -13.11 0.38 -11.08
C LEU A 759 -13.69 1.19 -9.92
N GLY A 760 -12.87 1.52 -8.91
CA GLY A 760 -13.24 2.46 -7.85
C GLY A 760 -13.18 3.92 -8.33
N PHE A 761 -12.28 4.24 -9.26
CA PHE A 761 -12.12 5.58 -9.83
C PHE A 761 -13.34 5.99 -10.67
N ASN A 762 -13.71 5.17 -11.66
CA ASN A 762 -14.85 5.44 -12.52
C ASN A 762 -16.17 5.03 -11.85
N GLY A 763 -16.24 3.85 -11.24
CA GLY A 763 -17.46 3.39 -10.56
C GLY A 763 -17.86 4.30 -9.41
N GLY A 764 -16.90 4.67 -8.55
CA GLY A 764 -17.12 5.57 -7.41
C GLY A 764 -17.46 7.01 -7.78
N SER A 765 -17.18 7.46 -9.01
CA SER A 765 -17.59 8.77 -9.51
C SER A 765 -19.11 8.91 -9.74
N ALA A 766 -19.88 7.83 -9.48
CA ALA A 766 -21.34 7.89 -9.35
C ALA A 766 -21.81 8.30 -7.94
N PHE A 767 -20.88 8.43 -6.98
CA PHE A 767 -21.11 8.84 -5.60
C PHE A 767 -22.18 8.02 -4.85
N GLY A 768 -22.34 6.74 -5.21
CA GLY A 768 -23.27 5.82 -4.56
C GLY A 768 -23.29 4.43 -5.22
N ALA A 769 -23.86 3.46 -4.52
CA ALA A 769 -24.06 2.09 -4.99
C ALA A 769 -25.31 2.02 -5.88
N ASN A 770 -25.23 2.61 -7.07
CA ASN A 770 -26.35 2.81 -8.00
C ASN A 770 -26.10 2.21 -9.40
N LEU A 771 -27.12 2.24 -10.27
CA LEU A 771 -27.02 1.68 -11.62
C LEU A 771 -25.98 2.41 -12.49
N ARG A 772 -25.72 3.69 -12.22
CA ARG A 772 -24.69 4.46 -12.94
C ARG A 772 -23.29 3.96 -12.61
N ALA A 773 -23.02 3.59 -11.35
CA ALA A 773 -21.76 2.96 -10.94
C ALA A 773 -21.52 1.62 -11.67
N VAL A 774 -22.58 0.81 -11.83
CA VAL A 774 -22.53 -0.46 -12.57
C VAL A 774 -22.19 -0.21 -14.04
N MET A 775 -22.86 0.77 -14.66
CA MET A 775 -22.59 1.16 -16.05
C MET A 775 -21.16 1.65 -16.24
N ALA A 776 -20.67 2.52 -15.36
CA ALA A 776 -19.32 3.04 -15.42
C ALA A 776 -18.26 1.93 -15.30
N SER A 777 -18.49 0.96 -14.42
CA SER A 777 -17.60 -0.21 -14.26
C SER A 777 -17.53 -1.05 -15.52
N TRP A 778 -18.69 -1.36 -16.14
CA TRP A 778 -18.74 -2.10 -17.41
C TRP A 778 -18.05 -1.36 -18.55
N ASN A 779 -18.34 -0.07 -18.70
CA ASN A 779 -17.74 0.76 -19.74
C ASN A 779 -16.22 0.85 -19.59
N SER A 780 -15.71 0.91 -18.36
CA SER A 780 -14.28 0.93 -18.09
C SER A 780 -13.61 -0.36 -18.58
N CYS A 781 -14.16 -1.53 -18.21
CA CYS A 781 -13.63 -2.82 -18.64
C CYS A 781 -13.69 -3.02 -20.17
N LEU A 782 -14.82 -2.68 -20.80
CA LEU A 782 -14.98 -2.80 -22.24
C LEU A 782 -13.97 -1.91 -22.98
N THR A 783 -13.88 -0.64 -22.62
CA THR A 783 -12.94 0.30 -23.26
C THR A 783 -11.50 -0.17 -23.11
N ALA A 784 -11.10 -0.59 -21.90
CA ALA A 784 -9.76 -1.10 -21.62
C ALA A 784 -9.38 -2.29 -22.51
N MET A 785 -10.24 -3.31 -22.59
CA MET A 785 -9.94 -4.54 -23.33
C MET A 785 -9.91 -4.33 -24.84
N PHE A 786 -10.82 -3.52 -25.39
CA PHE A 786 -10.81 -3.23 -26.82
C PHE A 786 -9.62 -2.33 -27.21
N ALA A 787 -9.17 -1.43 -26.33
CA ALA A 787 -7.94 -0.66 -26.53
C ALA A 787 -6.69 -1.56 -26.47
N ALA A 788 -6.60 -2.46 -25.48
CA ALA A 788 -5.52 -3.44 -25.36
C ALA A 788 -5.41 -4.36 -26.59
N MET A 789 -6.55 -4.90 -27.05
CA MET A 789 -6.60 -5.71 -28.26
C MET A 789 -6.13 -4.93 -29.49
N THR A 790 -6.62 -3.69 -29.63
CA THR A 790 -6.25 -2.83 -30.76
C THR A 790 -4.77 -2.50 -30.77
N TRP A 791 -4.20 -2.12 -29.62
CA TRP A 791 -2.78 -1.82 -29.48
C TRP A 791 -1.91 -3.03 -29.81
N CYS A 792 -2.24 -4.21 -29.25
CA CYS A 792 -1.53 -5.45 -29.55
C CYS A 792 -1.55 -5.80 -31.04
N LEU A 793 -2.67 -5.60 -31.74
CA LEU A 793 -2.77 -5.82 -33.18
C LEU A 793 -1.91 -4.84 -33.99
N LEU A 794 -1.85 -3.57 -33.56
CA LEU A 794 -1.01 -2.55 -34.21
C LEU A 794 0.49 -2.86 -34.02
N ASP A 795 0.90 -3.29 -32.84
CA ASP A 795 2.28 -3.70 -32.57
C ASP A 795 2.63 -5.00 -33.34
N TYR A 796 1.72 -5.98 -33.35
CA TYR A 796 1.89 -7.23 -34.09
C TYR A 796 2.05 -6.97 -35.59
N ARG A 797 1.35 -5.98 -36.16
CA ARG A 797 1.47 -5.61 -37.59
C ARG A 797 2.92 -5.35 -37.98
N LEU A 798 3.70 -4.66 -37.12
CA LEU A 798 5.09 -4.26 -37.36
C LEU A 798 6.09 -5.32 -36.92
N ALA A 799 5.96 -5.83 -35.69
CA ALA A 799 6.94 -6.72 -35.08
C ALA A 799 6.72 -8.21 -35.36
N LYS A 800 5.51 -8.60 -35.82
CA LYS A 800 5.05 -9.99 -35.97
C LYS A 800 5.20 -10.82 -34.68
N LYS A 801 5.20 -10.15 -33.53
CA LYS A 801 5.31 -10.71 -32.17
C LYS A 801 4.31 -10.01 -31.26
N TRP A 802 3.77 -10.75 -30.30
CA TRP A 802 2.84 -10.21 -29.31
C TRP A 802 3.60 -9.51 -28.17
N SER A 803 3.14 -8.33 -27.78
CA SER A 803 3.79 -7.47 -26.78
C SER A 803 2.94 -7.39 -25.52
N LEU A 804 3.43 -7.91 -24.40
CA LEU A 804 2.76 -7.73 -23.09
C LEU A 804 2.79 -6.26 -22.65
N VAL A 805 3.86 -5.52 -22.97
CA VAL A 805 3.91 -4.06 -22.77
C VAL A 805 2.84 -3.36 -23.60
N GLY A 806 2.62 -3.79 -24.85
CA GLY A 806 1.55 -3.27 -25.70
C GLY A 806 0.16 -3.55 -25.14
N TRP A 807 -0.06 -4.73 -24.55
CA TRP A 807 -1.30 -5.04 -23.83
C TRP A 807 -1.49 -4.11 -22.63
N CYS A 808 -0.42 -3.84 -21.86
CA CYS A 808 -0.47 -2.94 -20.71
C CYS A 808 -0.79 -1.49 -21.14
N SER A 809 -0.02 -0.92 -22.07
CA SER A 809 -0.24 0.45 -22.59
C SER A 809 -1.62 0.62 -23.23
N GLY A 810 -2.08 -0.38 -23.98
CA GLY A 810 -3.43 -0.35 -24.56
C GLY A 810 -4.53 -0.43 -23.50
N THR A 811 -4.35 -1.26 -22.46
CA THR A 811 -5.29 -1.33 -21.31
C THR A 811 -5.38 0.02 -20.61
N ILE A 812 -4.24 0.64 -20.28
CA ILE A 812 -4.17 1.96 -19.63
C ILE A 812 -4.83 3.02 -20.52
N SER A 813 -4.46 3.09 -21.80
CA SER A 813 -5.04 4.07 -22.74
C SER A 813 -6.57 3.94 -22.86
N GLY A 814 -7.10 2.72 -22.82
CA GLY A 814 -8.55 2.49 -22.80
C GLY A 814 -9.20 2.93 -21.50
N LEU A 815 -8.58 2.65 -20.36
CA LEU A 815 -9.07 3.12 -19.05
C LEU A 815 -9.06 4.65 -18.94
N VAL A 816 -7.98 5.30 -19.39
CA VAL A 816 -7.87 6.76 -19.52
C VAL A 816 -9.01 7.32 -20.36
N ALA A 817 -9.25 6.75 -21.54
CA ALA A 817 -10.29 7.24 -22.42
C ALA A 817 -11.69 7.06 -21.81
N ALA A 818 -11.89 5.99 -21.02
CA ALA A 818 -13.14 5.74 -20.29
C ALA A 818 -13.38 6.72 -19.13
N THR A 819 -12.33 7.30 -18.54
CA THR A 819 -12.41 8.23 -17.40
C THR A 819 -13.48 9.33 -17.57
N PRO A 820 -13.44 10.18 -18.61
CA PRO A 820 -14.43 11.26 -18.74
C PRO A 820 -15.84 10.78 -19.12
N CYS A 821 -16.03 9.55 -19.61
CA CYS A 821 -17.24 9.17 -20.33
C CYS A 821 -17.96 7.90 -19.83
N SER A 822 -17.32 7.09 -18.98
CA SER A 822 -17.83 5.78 -18.55
C SER A 822 -19.21 5.84 -17.89
N GLY A 823 -19.52 6.90 -17.15
CA GLY A 823 -20.84 7.15 -16.56
C GLY A 823 -21.79 7.99 -17.41
N PHE A 824 -21.50 8.18 -18.70
CA PHE A 824 -22.30 8.99 -19.63
C PHE A 824 -22.71 8.25 -20.90
N ILE A 825 -21.91 7.28 -21.37
CA ILE A 825 -22.10 6.63 -22.67
C ILE A 825 -22.71 5.23 -22.54
N PRO A 826 -23.41 4.71 -23.57
CA PRO A 826 -23.89 3.33 -23.58
C PRO A 826 -22.76 2.30 -23.84
N PRO A 827 -22.94 1.01 -23.47
CA PRO A 827 -21.89 -0.02 -23.55
C PRO A 827 -21.37 -0.34 -24.96
N TRP A 828 -22.17 -0.13 -26.00
CA TRP A 828 -21.68 -0.33 -27.36
C TRP A 828 -20.73 0.81 -27.80
N ALA A 829 -20.90 2.02 -27.25
CA ALA A 829 -20.06 3.17 -27.57
C ALA A 829 -18.68 3.06 -26.90
N SER A 830 -18.58 2.42 -25.73
CA SER A 830 -17.31 2.17 -25.04
C SER A 830 -16.39 1.21 -25.81
N ILE A 831 -16.95 0.29 -26.60
CA ILE A 831 -16.17 -0.56 -27.53
C ILE A 831 -15.51 0.29 -28.61
N ILE A 832 -16.27 1.21 -29.24
CA ILE A 832 -15.76 2.12 -30.27
C ILE A 832 -14.68 3.02 -29.68
N LEU A 833 -14.92 3.55 -28.48
CA LEU A 833 -13.96 4.34 -27.73
C LEU A 833 -12.66 3.56 -27.51
N GLY A 834 -12.74 2.31 -27.07
CA GLY A 834 -11.55 1.48 -26.84
C GLY A 834 -10.72 1.31 -28.09
N VAL A 835 -11.34 1.02 -29.23
CA VAL A 835 -10.63 0.92 -30.52
C VAL A 835 -9.98 2.25 -30.90
N VAL A 836 -10.72 3.36 -30.83
CA VAL A 836 -10.19 4.68 -31.21
C VAL A 836 -9.07 5.13 -30.27
N ALA A 837 -9.20 4.93 -28.96
CA ALA A 837 -8.17 5.22 -27.98
C ALA A 837 -6.91 4.38 -28.21
N GLY A 838 -7.07 3.07 -28.44
CA GLY A 838 -5.95 2.17 -28.76
C GLY A 838 -5.19 2.60 -30.01
N VAL A 839 -5.88 3.07 -31.05
CA VAL A 839 -5.24 3.65 -32.26
C VAL A 839 -4.55 4.99 -31.93
N ALA A 840 -5.29 5.92 -31.35
CA ALA A 840 -4.83 7.30 -31.13
C ALA A 840 -3.62 7.36 -30.19
N CYS A 841 -3.65 6.65 -29.06
CA CYS A 841 -2.56 6.65 -28.08
C CYS A 841 -1.32 5.89 -28.61
N ASN A 842 -1.49 4.77 -29.32
CA ASN A 842 -0.37 4.04 -29.94
C ASN A 842 0.40 4.93 -30.92
N PHE A 843 -0.29 5.60 -31.84
CA PHE A 843 0.34 6.58 -32.73
C PHE A 843 0.82 7.83 -31.97
N GLY A 844 0.14 8.20 -30.90
CA GLY A 844 0.50 9.26 -29.96
C GLY A 844 1.91 9.13 -29.39
N THR A 845 2.38 7.90 -29.14
CA THR A 845 3.77 7.64 -28.68
C THR A 845 4.84 8.17 -29.64
N LYS A 846 4.49 8.47 -30.90
CA LYS A 846 5.41 9.03 -31.89
C LYS A 846 5.49 10.56 -31.85
N VAL A 847 4.54 11.24 -31.22
CA VAL A 847 4.47 12.71 -31.15
C VAL A 847 5.71 13.30 -30.46
N LYS A 848 6.27 12.59 -29.47
CA LYS A 848 7.50 13.01 -28.77
C LYS A 848 8.71 13.20 -29.69
N PHE A 849 8.80 12.43 -30.77
CA PHE A 849 9.87 12.58 -31.78
C PHE A 849 9.65 13.81 -32.67
N ILE A 850 8.38 14.17 -32.92
CA ILE A 850 7.98 15.33 -33.74
C ILE A 850 8.19 16.63 -32.94
N LEU A 851 7.63 16.70 -31.73
CA LEU A 851 7.73 17.88 -30.84
C LEU A 851 9.13 18.10 -30.29
N LYS A 852 9.98 17.09 -30.45
CA LYS A 852 11.30 17.04 -29.86
C LYS A 852 11.30 17.22 -28.35
N ILE A 853 10.36 16.60 -27.65
CA ILE A 853 10.30 16.56 -26.18
C ILE A 853 10.50 15.10 -25.75
N ASP A 854 11.33 14.87 -24.75
CA ASP A 854 11.63 13.52 -24.27
C ASP A 854 10.71 13.15 -23.10
N ASP A 855 9.48 12.79 -23.45
CA ASP A 855 8.53 12.15 -22.53
C ASP A 855 8.97 10.68 -22.34
N SER A 856 9.60 10.42 -21.20
CA SER A 856 10.31 9.17 -20.92
C SER A 856 9.38 7.96 -20.81
N LEU A 857 8.17 8.16 -20.27
CA LEU A 857 7.22 7.10 -19.93
C LEU A 857 5.91 7.18 -20.73
N ASP A 858 5.89 7.99 -21.80
CA ASP A 858 4.75 8.15 -22.70
C ASP A 858 3.46 8.65 -22.00
N VAL A 859 3.62 9.42 -20.91
CA VAL A 859 2.50 9.94 -20.10
C VAL A 859 1.58 10.84 -20.95
N PHE A 860 2.14 11.68 -21.81
CA PHE A 860 1.34 12.52 -22.71
C PHE A 860 0.55 11.68 -23.72
N ALA A 861 1.16 10.62 -24.26
CA ALA A 861 0.53 9.79 -25.27
C ALA A 861 -0.62 8.94 -24.70
N GLU A 862 -0.44 8.37 -23.52
CA GLU A 862 -1.47 7.54 -22.89
C GLU A 862 -2.53 8.40 -22.21
N HIS A 863 -2.14 9.35 -21.34
CA HIS A 863 -3.07 10.16 -20.53
C HIS A 863 -3.57 11.40 -21.26
N GLY A 864 -2.67 12.20 -21.82
CA GLY A 864 -3.03 13.45 -22.51
C GLY A 864 -3.94 13.21 -23.72
N ILE A 865 -3.48 12.38 -24.67
CA ILE A 865 -4.26 12.05 -25.87
C ILE A 865 -5.49 11.20 -25.53
N GLY A 866 -5.37 10.21 -24.63
CA GLY A 866 -6.50 9.39 -24.19
C GLY A 866 -7.62 10.22 -23.56
N GLY A 867 -7.27 11.17 -22.68
CA GLY A 867 -8.22 12.08 -22.05
C GLY A 867 -8.93 12.99 -23.05
N ILE A 868 -8.21 13.51 -24.06
CA ILE A 868 -8.79 14.28 -25.16
C ILE A 868 -9.80 13.44 -25.95
N VAL A 869 -9.43 12.22 -26.32
CA VAL A 869 -10.31 11.29 -27.05
C VAL A 869 -11.57 11.01 -26.23
N GLY A 870 -11.43 10.69 -24.94
CA GLY A 870 -12.57 10.44 -24.05
C GLY A 870 -13.53 11.63 -23.93
N LEU A 871 -13.02 12.85 -23.76
CA LEU A 871 -13.86 14.06 -23.66
C LEU A 871 -14.60 14.38 -24.97
N ILE A 872 -13.98 14.13 -26.12
CA ILE A 872 -14.64 14.26 -27.44
C ILE A 872 -15.79 13.25 -27.56
N PHE A 873 -15.62 12.03 -27.05
CA PHE A 873 -16.66 11.00 -27.12
C PHE A 873 -17.93 11.36 -26.35
N ASN A 874 -17.84 12.12 -25.26
CA ASN A 874 -19.03 12.65 -24.58
C ASN A 874 -19.88 13.53 -25.51
N ALA A 875 -19.25 14.34 -26.37
CA ALA A 875 -20.00 15.15 -27.32
C ALA A 875 -20.81 14.33 -28.31
N PHE A 876 -20.32 13.14 -28.68
CA PHE A 876 -21.03 12.24 -29.59
C PHE A 876 -22.06 11.37 -28.88
N PHE A 877 -21.63 10.68 -27.82
CA PHE A 877 -22.31 9.48 -27.30
C PHE A 877 -22.79 9.59 -25.85
N ALA A 878 -22.61 10.72 -25.16
CA ALA A 878 -23.26 10.89 -23.87
C ALA A 878 -24.78 10.88 -24.04
N THR A 879 -25.51 10.31 -23.09
CA THR A 879 -26.98 10.25 -23.16
C THR A 879 -27.65 10.43 -21.80
N GLU A 880 -28.75 11.17 -21.81
CA GLU A 880 -29.57 11.56 -20.67
C GLU A 880 -29.99 10.34 -19.84
N TYR A 881 -30.40 9.25 -20.49
CA TYR A 881 -30.89 8.07 -19.77
C TYR A 881 -29.79 7.34 -18.99
N ILE A 882 -28.51 7.47 -19.37
CA ILE A 882 -27.37 6.94 -18.61
C ILE A 882 -26.98 7.92 -17.49
N ILE A 883 -26.99 9.22 -17.78
CA ILE A 883 -26.69 10.26 -16.78
C ILE A 883 -27.65 10.18 -15.59
N GLY A 884 -28.95 9.98 -15.83
CA GLY A 884 -29.97 9.88 -14.78
C GLY A 884 -29.99 8.57 -13.98
N LEU A 885 -29.12 7.59 -14.25
CA LEU A 885 -29.12 6.29 -13.56
C LEU A 885 -28.70 6.34 -12.08
N ASP A 886 -28.19 7.48 -11.61
CA ASP A 886 -27.89 7.71 -10.20
C ASP A 886 -29.10 8.22 -9.39
N GLY A 887 -30.20 8.57 -10.05
CA GLY A 887 -31.40 9.12 -9.42
C GLY A 887 -31.31 10.58 -8.99
N VAL A 888 -30.15 11.23 -9.16
CA VAL A 888 -29.89 12.63 -8.75
C VAL A 888 -29.79 13.54 -9.98
N ASN A 889 -29.07 13.09 -11.02
CA ASN A 889 -28.77 13.87 -12.22
C ASN A 889 -29.83 13.72 -13.33
N ASN A 890 -31.10 13.80 -12.96
CA ASN A 890 -32.21 13.63 -13.90
C ASN A 890 -32.38 14.86 -14.82
N GLY A 891 -32.61 14.62 -16.12
CA GLY A 891 -32.90 15.69 -17.09
C GLY A 891 -31.67 16.43 -17.65
N ILE A 892 -30.45 15.98 -17.34
CA ILE A 892 -29.23 16.51 -17.95
C ILE A 892 -29.11 15.96 -19.38
N GLN A 893 -29.17 16.84 -20.37
CA GLN A 893 -29.05 16.47 -21.78
C GLN A 893 -27.65 15.93 -22.11
N GLY A 894 -27.57 14.82 -22.83
CA GLY A 894 -26.32 14.21 -23.26
C GLY A 894 -25.66 14.90 -24.47
N GLY A 895 -25.10 14.12 -25.38
CA GLY A 895 -24.41 14.57 -26.58
C GLY A 895 -25.30 14.57 -27.83
N TRP A 896 -24.67 14.36 -28.98
CA TRP A 896 -25.34 14.39 -30.29
C TRP A 896 -26.46 13.35 -30.44
N ILE A 897 -26.32 12.17 -29.80
CA ILE A 897 -27.37 11.15 -29.83
C ILE A 897 -28.68 11.61 -29.17
N ASP A 898 -28.62 12.61 -28.28
CA ASP A 898 -29.79 13.24 -27.66
C ASP A 898 -30.18 14.57 -28.36
N GLY A 899 -29.64 14.84 -29.55
CA GLY A 899 -29.87 16.09 -30.30
C GLY A 899 -29.15 17.31 -29.73
N ASN A 900 -28.21 17.14 -28.77
CA ASN A 900 -27.46 18.24 -28.16
C ASN A 900 -26.17 18.57 -28.95
N TRP A 901 -26.32 19.20 -30.12
CA TRP A 901 -25.17 19.47 -31.01
C TRP A 901 -24.13 20.42 -30.40
N LYS A 902 -24.56 21.31 -29.49
CA LYS A 902 -23.67 22.25 -28.79
C LYS A 902 -22.62 21.57 -27.94
N GLN A 903 -22.85 20.31 -27.51
CA GLN A 903 -21.91 19.59 -26.65
C GLN A 903 -20.51 19.49 -27.29
N MET A 904 -20.41 19.43 -28.63
CA MET A 904 -19.12 19.36 -29.33
C MET A 904 -18.22 20.56 -29.05
N TYR A 905 -18.72 21.78 -29.25
CA TYR A 905 -17.88 22.96 -29.01
C TYR A 905 -17.64 23.21 -27.52
N ILE A 906 -18.54 22.78 -26.65
CA ILE A 906 -18.37 22.85 -25.18
C ILE A 906 -17.19 21.97 -24.74
N GLN A 907 -17.17 20.70 -25.16
CA GLN A 907 -16.07 19.78 -24.84
C GLN A 907 -14.75 20.28 -25.43
N ILE A 908 -14.74 20.75 -26.70
CA ILE A 908 -13.53 21.28 -27.33
C ILE A 908 -12.99 22.51 -26.58
N ALA A 909 -13.85 23.45 -26.18
CA ALA A 909 -13.44 24.63 -25.43
C ALA A 909 -12.76 24.25 -24.10
N PHE A 910 -13.32 23.27 -23.38
CA PHE A 910 -12.73 22.76 -22.15
C PHE A 910 -11.40 22.02 -22.39
N ILE A 911 -11.33 21.16 -23.41
CA ILE A 911 -10.09 20.46 -23.78
C ILE A 911 -8.97 21.46 -24.06
N VAL A 912 -9.23 22.51 -24.83
CA VAL A 912 -8.25 23.55 -25.15
C VAL A 912 -7.84 24.32 -23.90
N ALA A 913 -8.80 24.73 -23.07
CA ALA A 913 -8.53 25.45 -21.83
C ALA A 913 -7.70 24.63 -20.85
N ALA A 914 -8.11 23.38 -20.58
CA ALA A 914 -7.39 22.46 -19.71
C ALA A 914 -5.99 22.14 -20.25
N SER A 915 -5.85 21.87 -21.55
CA SER A 915 -4.56 21.53 -22.15
C SER A 915 -3.58 22.70 -22.11
N ALA A 916 -4.04 23.89 -22.50
CA ALA A 916 -3.22 25.10 -22.50
C ALA A 916 -2.81 25.51 -21.07
N TYR A 917 -3.75 25.49 -20.13
CA TYR A 917 -3.49 25.87 -18.74
C TYR A 917 -2.50 24.90 -18.07
N SER A 918 -2.77 23.59 -18.16
CA SER A 918 -1.91 22.55 -17.58
C SER A 918 -0.49 22.63 -18.12
N PHE A 919 -0.31 22.82 -19.43
CA PHE A 919 1.02 22.93 -20.02
C PHE A 919 1.73 24.22 -19.58
N VAL A 920 1.08 25.38 -19.74
CA VAL A 920 1.69 26.69 -19.50
C VAL A 920 2.04 26.87 -18.04
N VAL A 921 1.10 26.63 -17.12
CA VAL A 921 1.33 26.84 -15.69
C VAL A 921 2.35 25.84 -15.15
N SER A 922 2.29 24.57 -15.56
CA SER A 922 3.32 23.59 -15.18
C SER A 922 4.71 23.98 -15.68
N ALA A 923 4.82 24.45 -16.92
CA ALA A 923 6.10 24.92 -17.46
C ALA A 923 6.64 26.14 -16.69
N LEU A 924 5.77 27.07 -16.28
CA LEU A 924 6.15 28.23 -15.47
C LEU A 924 6.64 27.81 -14.09
N ILE A 925 5.94 26.89 -13.41
CA ILE A 925 6.34 26.37 -12.09
C ILE A 925 7.67 25.63 -12.22
N ALA A 926 7.80 24.72 -13.17
CA ALA A 926 9.02 23.96 -13.40
C ALA A 926 10.22 24.89 -13.68
N LYS A 927 10.05 25.90 -14.55
CA LYS A 927 11.12 26.90 -14.80
C LYS A 927 11.45 27.73 -13.57
N ALA A 928 10.45 28.18 -12.83
CA ALA A 928 10.66 28.96 -11.61
C ALA A 928 11.49 28.15 -10.59
N ILE A 929 11.16 26.87 -10.40
CA ILE A 929 11.91 25.97 -9.51
C ILE A 929 13.33 25.73 -10.03
N ASP A 930 13.49 25.47 -11.34
CA ASP A 930 14.82 25.26 -11.91
C ASP A 930 15.73 26.50 -11.76
N MET A 931 15.17 27.71 -11.70
CA MET A 931 15.93 28.94 -11.47
C MET A 931 16.40 29.12 -10.02
N VAL A 932 15.83 28.39 -9.04
CA VAL A 932 16.22 28.53 -7.63
C VAL A 932 17.50 27.72 -7.34
N PRO A 933 18.56 28.34 -6.79
CA PRO A 933 19.77 27.63 -6.40
C PRO A 933 19.48 26.47 -5.44
N GLY A 934 20.01 25.28 -5.73
CA GLY A 934 19.76 24.05 -4.97
C GLY A 934 18.56 23.23 -5.45
N LEU A 935 17.62 23.83 -6.19
CA LEU A 935 16.41 23.17 -6.71
C LEU A 935 16.42 22.91 -8.22
N LYS A 936 17.61 22.85 -8.84
CA LYS A 936 17.77 22.42 -10.23
C LYS A 936 17.02 21.12 -10.49
N LEU A 937 16.15 21.10 -11.50
CA LEU A 937 15.28 19.95 -11.78
C LEU A 937 16.07 18.77 -12.32
N ARG A 938 17.03 19.04 -13.20
CA ARG A 938 17.86 18.02 -13.86
C ARG A 938 19.05 17.62 -13.00
N ALA A 939 19.35 16.33 -12.97
CA ALA A 939 20.58 15.79 -12.42
C ALA A 939 21.80 16.13 -13.30
N SER A 940 23.01 15.90 -12.78
CA SER A 940 24.24 16.04 -13.59
C SER A 940 24.33 14.94 -14.64
N GLU A 941 25.11 15.16 -15.70
CA GLU A 941 25.33 14.13 -16.73
C GLU A 941 26.00 12.87 -16.15
N GLU A 942 26.87 13.04 -15.16
CA GLU A 942 27.48 11.93 -14.41
C GLU A 942 26.42 11.12 -13.64
N ALA A 943 25.48 11.79 -12.96
CA ALA A 943 24.37 11.12 -12.27
C ALA A 943 23.44 10.37 -13.25
N GLU A 944 23.16 10.94 -14.43
CA GLU A 944 22.41 10.24 -15.48
C GLU A 944 23.13 8.97 -15.99
N LEU A 945 24.46 8.97 -15.99
CA LEU A 945 25.31 7.84 -16.39
C LEU A 945 25.38 6.76 -15.30
N LEU A 946 25.59 7.14 -14.04
CA LEU A 946 25.58 6.21 -12.89
C LEU A 946 24.19 5.59 -12.67
N GLY A 947 23.15 6.41 -12.77
CA GLY A 947 21.76 6.04 -12.47
C GLY A 947 21.21 6.78 -11.25
N MET A 948 19.91 7.06 -11.27
CA MET A 948 19.28 7.86 -10.22
C MET A 948 19.20 7.12 -8.87
N ASP A 949 19.23 5.78 -8.89
CA ASP A 949 19.21 4.96 -7.67
C ASP A 949 20.47 5.20 -6.84
N ASP A 950 21.65 5.17 -7.47
CA ASP A 950 22.92 5.43 -6.78
C ASP A 950 23.08 6.91 -6.39
N ASP A 951 22.71 7.83 -7.28
CA ASP A 951 22.87 9.27 -7.07
C ASP A 951 21.92 9.85 -6.00
N GLN A 952 20.64 9.48 -6.00
CA GLN A 952 19.65 10.09 -5.10
C GLN A 952 19.35 9.22 -3.87
N HIS A 953 19.44 7.89 -3.98
CA HIS A 953 18.97 6.95 -2.95
C HIS A 953 20.09 6.19 -2.24
N GLY A 954 21.20 5.88 -2.92
CA GLY A 954 22.28 5.06 -2.35
C GLY A 954 21.84 3.62 -2.02
N GLU A 955 20.68 3.22 -2.53
CA GLU A 955 20.02 1.93 -2.39
C GLU A 955 19.62 1.45 -3.80
N PHE A 956 19.41 0.15 -3.98
CA PHE A 956 19.02 -0.43 -5.26
C PHE A 956 17.76 -1.29 -5.09
N SER A 957 16.92 -1.38 -6.11
CA SER A 957 15.70 -2.20 -6.06
C SER A 957 15.98 -3.68 -5.72
N TYR A 958 17.12 -4.20 -6.19
CA TYR A 958 17.59 -5.57 -5.99
C TYR A 958 19.10 -5.70 -6.28
N ASP A 959 19.80 -6.54 -5.51
CA ASP A 959 21.22 -6.85 -5.69
C ASP A 959 21.41 -7.88 -6.84
N TYR A 960 22.06 -7.49 -7.94
CA TYR A 960 22.59 -8.46 -8.93
C TYR A 960 23.94 -8.03 -9.48
N VAL A 961 24.81 -9.03 -9.70
CA VAL A 961 25.96 -8.94 -10.62
C VAL A 961 25.45 -9.20 -12.03
N GLU A 962 25.62 -8.24 -12.93
CA GLU A 962 25.27 -8.42 -14.35
C GLU A 962 26.32 -9.32 -15.01
N VAL A 963 26.02 -10.61 -15.16
CA VAL A 963 26.69 -11.43 -16.17
C VAL A 963 25.91 -11.21 -17.45
N ARG A 964 26.46 -10.43 -18.39
CA ARG A 964 25.87 -10.28 -19.73
C ARG A 964 25.63 -11.67 -20.31
N ARG A 965 24.47 -11.88 -20.94
CA ARG A 965 24.04 -13.18 -21.51
C ARG A 965 25.04 -13.81 -22.49
N ASP A 966 26.03 -13.06 -22.97
CA ASP A 966 27.18 -13.57 -23.72
C ASP A 966 28.38 -13.83 -22.79
N PHE A 967 28.38 -14.98 -22.12
CA PHE A 967 29.58 -15.49 -21.42
C PHE A 967 30.80 -15.57 -22.35
N LEU A 968 30.58 -15.79 -23.65
CA LEU A 968 31.61 -15.84 -24.69
C LEU A 968 32.24 -14.46 -25.00
N ALA A 969 31.65 -13.35 -24.56
CA ALA A 969 32.28 -12.04 -24.64
C ALA A 969 33.39 -11.85 -23.59
N TRP A 970 33.49 -12.78 -22.62
CA TRP A 970 34.47 -12.76 -21.53
C TRP A 970 35.64 -13.72 -21.73
N THR A 971 35.55 -14.63 -22.71
CA THR A 971 36.72 -15.39 -23.14
C THR A 971 37.59 -14.48 -24.01
N PRO A 972 38.85 -14.19 -23.64
CA PRO A 972 39.83 -13.80 -24.63
C PRO A 972 39.77 -14.87 -25.73
N HIS A 973 39.72 -14.47 -27.00
CA HIS A 973 39.95 -15.40 -28.09
C HIS A 973 41.32 -16.04 -27.88
N GLN A 974 41.36 -17.20 -27.24
CA GLN A 974 42.51 -18.07 -27.32
C GLN A 974 42.44 -18.69 -28.71
N THR A 975 43.47 -18.45 -29.50
CA THR A 975 43.75 -18.98 -30.85
C THR A 975 43.22 -18.19 -32.05
N GLU A 976 43.76 -16.99 -32.27
CA GLU A 976 44.22 -16.62 -33.61
C GLU A 976 45.65 -16.06 -33.53
N PRO A 977 46.60 -16.50 -34.38
CA PRO A 977 47.94 -15.96 -34.37
C PRO A 977 47.91 -14.50 -34.80
N ALA A 978 48.28 -13.60 -33.89
CA ALA A 978 48.42 -12.19 -34.18
C ALA A 978 49.49 -11.98 -35.28
N GLY A 979 49.07 -11.48 -36.43
CA GLY A 979 50.00 -10.88 -37.39
C GLY A 979 50.66 -9.66 -36.74
N GLU A 980 51.98 -9.53 -36.90
CA GLU A 980 52.76 -8.40 -36.37
C GLU A 980 52.11 -7.06 -36.73
N GLY A 981 51.84 -6.22 -35.71
CA GLY A 981 51.48 -4.80 -35.89
C GLY A 981 50.04 -4.39 -35.61
N VAL A 982 49.14 -5.28 -35.18
CA VAL A 982 47.75 -4.90 -34.86
C VAL A 982 47.52 -4.84 -33.35
N ARG A 983 47.27 -3.63 -32.83
CA ARG A 983 46.85 -3.39 -31.44
C ARG A 983 45.32 -3.53 -31.37
N PHE A 984 44.83 -4.53 -30.65
CA PHE A 984 43.40 -4.66 -30.36
C PHE A 984 42.98 -3.58 -29.35
N VAL A 985 42.08 -2.69 -29.78
CA VAL A 985 41.39 -1.75 -28.90
C VAL A 985 40.03 -2.38 -28.56
N PRO A 986 39.69 -2.59 -27.27
CA PRO A 986 38.36 -3.04 -26.88
C PRO A 986 37.34 -1.99 -27.31
N GLN A 987 36.31 -2.39 -28.05
CA GLN A 987 35.32 -1.45 -28.58
C GLN A 987 34.52 -0.73 -27.48
N HIS A 988 34.54 -1.23 -26.24
CA HIS A 988 34.00 -0.55 -25.06
C HIS A 988 34.76 -0.92 -23.77
N GLY A 989 35.44 0.05 -23.15
CA GLY A 989 36.06 -0.06 -21.83
C GLY A 989 36.61 1.29 -21.35
N ILE A 990 36.53 1.55 -20.04
CA ILE A 990 37.26 2.64 -19.39
C ILE A 990 38.71 2.16 -19.22
N GLU A 991 39.68 2.90 -19.76
CA GLU A 991 41.11 2.54 -19.80
C GLU A 991 41.72 2.19 -18.42
N GLU A 992 41.14 2.72 -17.34
CA GLU A 992 41.64 2.59 -15.97
C GLU A 992 41.66 1.14 -15.44
N HIS A 993 40.80 0.26 -15.97
CA HIS A 993 40.80 -1.16 -15.59
C HIS A 993 41.94 -1.97 -16.23
N GLN A 994 42.46 -1.52 -17.37
CA GLN A 994 43.61 -2.14 -18.03
C GLN A 994 44.91 -1.77 -17.30
N VAL A 995 45.00 -0.53 -16.82
CA VAL A 995 46.14 -0.02 -16.03
C VAL A 995 46.30 -0.75 -14.68
N MET A 996 45.20 -1.23 -14.08
CA MET A 996 45.27 -2.06 -12.88
C MET A 996 45.69 -3.50 -13.16
N ALA A 997 45.33 -4.06 -14.32
CA ALA A 997 45.72 -5.42 -14.72
C ALA A 997 47.21 -5.49 -15.07
N ASP A 998 47.72 -4.49 -15.78
CA ASP A 998 49.13 -4.45 -16.22
C ASP A 998 50.11 -4.18 -15.06
N ARG A 999 49.65 -3.57 -13.96
CA ARG A 999 50.48 -3.35 -12.75
C ARG A 999 50.78 -4.62 -11.95
N ASN A 1000 50.02 -5.69 -12.13
CA ASN A 1000 50.18 -6.94 -11.37
C ASN A 1000 50.90 -8.06 -12.15
N SER A 1001 51.30 -7.82 -13.40
CA SER A 1001 52.11 -8.76 -14.16
C SER A 1001 53.59 -8.33 -14.19
N ASN A 1002 54.43 -9.12 -13.51
CA ASN A 1002 55.91 -9.14 -13.47
C ASN A 1002 56.66 -8.17 -12.52
N PRO A 1003 57.12 -8.64 -11.34
CA PRO A 1003 58.08 -7.93 -10.49
C PRO A 1003 59.56 -8.23 -10.86
N SER A 1004 59.91 -8.49 -12.12
CA SER A 1004 61.31 -8.80 -12.48
C SER A 1004 61.73 -8.32 -13.87
N SER A 1005 62.21 -7.08 -13.95
CA SER A 1005 63.26 -6.67 -14.90
C SER A 1005 63.77 -5.26 -14.54
N PRO A 1006 65.10 -5.00 -14.58
CA PRO A 1006 65.63 -3.66 -14.32
C PRO A 1006 65.43 -2.76 -15.56
N GLU A 1007 64.91 -1.55 -15.33
CA GLU A 1007 64.73 -0.51 -16.36
C GLU A 1007 66.07 -0.07 -16.98
N PRO A 1008 66.13 0.19 -18.30
CA PRO A 1008 67.29 0.83 -18.91
C PRO A 1008 67.20 2.36 -18.75
N GLU A 1009 68.24 2.97 -18.17
CA GLU A 1009 68.47 4.41 -18.15
C GLU A 1009 68.51 5.00 -19.58
N VAL A 1010 67.61 5.94 -19.87
CA VAL A 1010 67.73 6.81 -21.04
C VAL A 1010 68.36 8.13 -20.61
N LYS A 1011 69.65 8.29 -20.97
CA LYS A 1011 70.39 9.56 -20.91
C LYS A 1011 69.83 10.55 -21.94
N ALA A 1012 69.57 11.79 -21.52
CA ALA A 1012 69.44 12.91 -22.43
C ALA A 1012 70.11 14.16 -21.87
N ALA A 1013 71.04 14.72 -22.65
CA ALA A 1013 71.61 16.06 -22.56
C ALA A 1013 72.22 16.41 -23.95
N PRO A 1014 72.42 17.68 -24.35
CA PRO A 1014 71.83 18.93 -23.84
C PRO A 1014 71.39 19.97 -24.92
N ALA A 1015 70.62 20.96 -24.45
CA ALA A 1015 70.68 22.42 -24.68
C ALA A 1015 70.33 23.13 -26.02
N ASP A 1016 69.82 24.36 -25.78
CA ASP A 1016 69.74 25.59 -26.60
C ASP A 1016 68.52 25.78 -27.52
N SER A 1017 67.80 26.91 -27.56
CA SER A 1017 68.00 28.27 -27.03
C SER A 1017 66.69 29.10 -27.17
N GLU A 1018 66.50 30.09 -26.28
CA GLU A 1018 65.84 31.40 -26.50
C GLU A 1018 64.32 31.43 -26.84
N ALA A 1019 63.46 32.35 -26.35
CA ALA A 1019 63.59 33.59 -25.60
C ALA A 1019 62.21 33.96 -24.99
N GLU A 1020 62.23 34.75 -23.89
CA GLU A 1020 61.36 35.90 -23.55
C GLU A 1020 59.81 35.78 -23.70
N THR A 1021 58.93 36.20 -22.78
CA THR A 1021 58.98 37.12 -21.63
C THR A 1021 57.61 37.09 -20.90
N LYS A 1022 57.64 37.29 -19.56
CA LYS A 1022 56.72 38.10 -18.70
C LYS A 1022 55.18 37.87 -18.79
N SER A 1023 54.37 37.88 -17.73
CA SER A 1023 54.52 38.31 -16.33
C SER A 1023 53.35 37.74 -15.48
N GLU A 1024 53.61 37.49 -14.19
CA GLU A 1024 52.86 37.96 -13.00
C GLU A 1024 51.31 38.04 -13.02
N LYS A 1025 50.52 37.75 -11.98
CA LYS A 1025 50.68 37.35 -10.58
C LYS A 1025 49.25 37.29 -9.98
N THR A 1026 49.00 36.31 -9.11
CA THR A 1026 48.23 36.35 -7.84
C THR A 1026 46.78 36.88 -7.69
N ALA A 1027 46.11 36.19 -6.75
CA ALA A 1027 45.06 36.61 -5.80
C ALA A 1027 43.59 36.43 -6.28
N ALA A 1028 42.85 35.44 -5.76
CA ALA A 1028 42.25 35.29 -4.42
C ALA A 1028 40.86 35.96 -4.32
N VAL A 1029 39.80 35.14 -4.24
CA VAL A 1029 38.79 34.98 -3.16
C VAL A 1029 37.88 33.83 -3.58
#